data_AF-A0A6N9PW52-F1
#
_entry.id   AF-A0A6N9PW52-F1
#
_cell.length_a   1.000
_cell.length_b   1.000
_cell.length_c   1.000
_cell.angle_alpha   90.00
_cell.angle_beta   90.00
_cell.angle_gamma   90.00
#
_symmetry.space_group_name_H-M   'P 1'
#
loop_
_entity.id
_entity.type
_entity.pdbx_description
1 polymer ?
#
loop_
_entity_poly.entity_id
_entity_poly.type
_entity_poly.pdbx_seq_one_letter_code
_entity_poly.pdbx_strand_id
1 'polypeptide(L)'
;MAKKKKLKLTKEERQMQAAKERARLKQEVKEHPVLAGTYIVLRMLVIAVMVLQIFNREWYDVFLCGLTLFLFLIPSFVERRLHIDVPNVLEVIILLFIFSAEILGEISEYYLRFPFWDTALHTLNGFLMAAIGLAMVDILNRSRKFRIRLSPVFVAVVAFCFSMTIGVLWEFFEYGMDVFFRMDMQKDTYIPAVTSVLLNPDGRNAAVTVPVESILINGEAWPGYIDIGLHDTMKDLLVNFIGAVVFSFIGMLYIMGRGRGKFAPNFIPRLKEHELPVPKAEEEPNLLTPIPIEGPEDAENQELFDIYTRDGRPTGRTAPRGAALDKDDFRLGVHVFLYDAQGRFLVQKRAETKRSRPGQWDITMGHATAGENAIECVLREVREELGLELVLENLVKAYRWLEKGPQMFTDVFFARIEPDSGEISLQKEEVSEIKWLSKAEMLQFIEKLPDRPVEYKYIVSQYMESCIGESAGDSSPQAKEDCVFCKIVAGEAPCYKIYEDESVLAFLDIAMDAPGHTLVIPKEHQGELFASGPETSARLIEAVRLISRHYVEDCGYDGVNILNASGTAAQQSVPHLHFHILPRKKGDGLNTWPSLGSHKTDLEAMQKKLTMIGQEKQKTTSNHLDTPKFMEERG
;
A
#
# COMPACT_ATOMS: atom_id res chain seq x y z
N MET A 1 13.28 -31.79 10.90
CA MET A 1 14.09 -32.01 9.67
C MET A 1 15.54 -32.25 10.05
N ALA A 2 16.14 -33.36 9.63
CA ALA A 2 17.52 -33.72 9.94
C ALA A 2 18.53 -32.77 9.23
N LYS A 3 19.51 -32.24 9.97
CA LYS A 3 20.63 -31.45 9.42
C LYS A 3 21.41 -32.29 8.40
N LYS A 4 21.30 -31.97 7.10
CA LYS A 4 22.17 -32.51 6.06
C LYS A 4 23.63 -32.18 6.42
N LYS A 5 24.46 -33.20 6.67
CA LYS A 5 25.93 -33.07 6.74
C LYS A 5 26.43 -32.56 5.37
N LYS A 6 27.02 -31.37 5.32
CA LYS A 6 27.72 -30.87 4.13
C LYS A 6 28.84 -31.86 3.77
N LEU A 7 28.74 -32.49 2.60
CA LEU A 7 29.81 -33.32 2.04
C LEU A 7 31.07 -32.46 1.86
N LYS A 8 32.23 -32.97 2.31
CA LYS A 8 33.53 -32.32 2.10
C LYS A 8 33.97 -32.56 0.66
N LEU A 9 34.18 -31.47 -0.09
CA LEU A 9 34.71 -31.51 -1.47
C LEU A 9 36.05 -32.26 -1.53
N THR A 10 36.19 -33.10 -2.55
CA THR A 10 37.40 -33.86 -2.89
C THR A 10 38.53 -32.95 -3.35
N LYS A 11 39.78 -33.45 -3.36
CA LYS A 11 40.97 -32.65 -3.71
C LYS A 11 40.91 -32.13 -5.16
N GLU A 12 40.39 -32.94 -6.08
CA GLU A 12 40.21 -32.57 -7.49
C GLU A 12 39.09 -31.53 -7.68
N GLU A 13 37.96 -31.69 -6.97
CA GLU A 13 36.89 -30.69 -7.00
C GLU A 13 37.36 -29.34 -6.46
N ARG A 14 38.19 -29.32 -5.40
CA ARG A 14 38.79 -28.07 -4.88
C ARG A 14 39.74 -27.42 -5.88
N GLN A 15 40.53 -28.22 -6.60
CA GLN A 15 41.44 -27.71 -7.62
C GLN A 15 40.67 -27.14 -8.82
N MET A 16 39.60 -27.81 -9.24
CA MET A 16 38.75 -27.35 -10.34
C MET A 16 37.95 -26.10 -9.96
N GLN A 17 37.50 -26.01 -8.71
CA GLN A 17 36.79 -24.83 -8.18
C GLN A 17 37.76 -23.64 -8.02
N ALA A 18 38.98 -23.86 -7.54
CA ALA A 18 40.02 -22.83 -7.47
C ALA A 18 40.47 -22.36 -8.86
N ALA A 19 40.52 -23.26 -9.85
CA ALA A 19 40.81 -22.89 -11.24
C ALA A 19 39.68 -22.05 -11.86
N LYS A 20 38.41 -22.41 -11.61
CA LYS A 20 37.25 -21.61 -12.01
C LYS A 20 37.23 -20.23 -11.34
N GLU A 21 37.50 -20.15 -10.03
CA GLU A 21 37.61 -18.87 -9.32
C GLU A 21 38.74 -18.01 -9.89
N ARG A 22 39.92 -18.58 -10.17
CA ARG A 22 41.02 -17.85 -10.81
C ARG A 22 40.67 -17.34 -12.21
N ALA A 23 39.94 -18.12 -13.00
CA ALA A 23 39.48 -17.70 -14.32
C ALA A 23 38.46 -16.55 -14.23
N ARG A 24 37.51 -16.65 -13.29
CA ARG A 24 36.51 -15.61 -13.01
C ARG A 24 37.15 -14.32 -12.51
N LEU A 25 38.08 -14.39 -11.55
CA LEU A 25 38.85 -13.23 -11.06
C LEU A 25 39.64 -12.54 -12.18
N LYS A 26 40.26 -13.31 -13.08
CA LYS A 26 40.95 -12.74 -14.26
C LYS A 26 39.99 -12.04 -15.22
N GLN A 27 38.76 -12.52 -15.31
CA GLN A 27 37.72 -11.92 -16.15
C GLN A 27 37.16 -10.64 -15.52
N GLU A 28 36.84 -10.65 -14.22
CA GLU A 28 36.39 -9.47 -13.46
C GLU A 28 37.44 -8.33 -13.49
N VAL A 29 38.73 -8.66 -13.34
CA VAL A 29 39.83 -7.68 -13.45
C VAL A 29 39.91 -7.07 -14.86
N LYS A 30 39.56 -7.84 -15.90
CA LYS A 30 39.58 -7.35 -17.29
C LYS A 30 38.37 -6.48 -17.61
N GLU A 31 37.23 -6.77 -17.00
CA GLU A 31 35.97 -6.03 -17.18
C GLU A 31 35.97 -4.69 -16.41
N HIS A 32 36.65 -4.62 -15.25
CA HIS A 32 36.70 -3.42 -14.40
C HIS A 32 38.13 -3.05 -13.95
N PRO A 33 38.97 -2.54 -14.87
CA PRO A 33 40.40 -2.32 -14.61
C PRO A 33 40.68 -1.23 -13.56
N VAL A 34 39.84 -0.20 -13.48
CA VAL A 34 40.01 0.90 -12.51
C VAL A 34 39.73 0.42 -11.09
N LEU A 35 38.62 -0.29 -10.87
CA LEU A 35 38.27 -0.84 -9.56
C LEU A 35 39.34 -1.83 -9.07
N ALA A 36 39.75 -2.77 -9.93
CA ALA A 36 40.80 -3.73 -9.63
C ALA A 36 42.15 -3.05 -9.34
N GLY A 37 42.50 -2.04 -10.14
CA GLY A 37 43.71 -1.24 -9.95
C GLY A 37 43.72 -0.52 -8.60
N THR A 38 42.66 0.23 -8.29
CA THR A 38 42.50 0.93 -7.01
C THR A 38 42.58 -0.02 -5.83
N TYR A 39 41.88 -1.15 -5.89
CA TYR A 39 41.88 -2.15 -4.83
C TYR A 39 43.27 -2.74 -4.56
N ILE A 40 44.01 -3.07 -5.62
CA ILE A 40 45.37 -3.61 -5.50
C ILE A 40 46.31 -2.55 -4.93
N VAL A 41 46.26 -1.33 -5.47
CA VAL A 41 47.14 -0.22 -5.04
C VAL A 41 46.90 0.11 -3.57
N LEU A 42 45.65 0.33 -3.16
CA LEU A 42 45.34 0.64 -1.76
C LEU A 42 45.78 -0.48 -0.81
N ARG A 43 45.57 -1.75 -1.18
CA ARG A 43 46.05 -2.88 -0.36
C ARG A 43 47.56 -2.94 -0.24
N MET A 44 48.28 -2.73 -1.35
CA MET A 44 49.74 -2.70 -1.32
C MET A 44 50.26 -1.57 -0.44
N LEU A 45 49.61 -0.41 -0.46
CA LEU A 45 49.93 0.71 0.42
C LEU A 45 49.67 0.36 1.89
N VAL A 46 48.50 -0.18 2.24
CA VAL A 46 48.19 -0.60 3.61
C VAL A 46 49.19 -1.65 4.10
N ILE A 47 49.56 -2.62 3.27
CA ILE A 47 50.56 -3.64 3.63
C ILE A 47 51.93 -3.00 3.85
N ALA A 48 52.33 -2.03 3.01
CA ALA A 48 53.60 -1.33 3.19
C ALA A 48 53.62 -0.52 4.50
N VAL A 49 52.54 0.18 4.82
CA VAL A 49 52.36 0.90 6.11
C VAL A 49 52.42 -0.09 7.27
N MET A 50 51.69 -1.21 7.18
CA MET A 50 51.69 -2.26 8.21
C MET A 50 53.09 -2.80 8.48
N VAL A 51 53.87 -3.08 7.43
CA VAL A 51 55.27 -3.53 7.57
C VAL A 51 56.12 -2.46 8.25
N LEU A 52 55.96 -1.19 7.87
CA LEU A 52 56.67 -0.08 8.49
C LEU A 52 56.32 0.06 9.98
N GLN A 53 55.05 -0.08 10.34
CA GLN A 53 54.61 -0.01 11.75
C GLN A 53 55.05 -1.21 12.58
N ILE A 54 55.19 -2.39 11.99
CA ILE A 54 55.83 -3.54 12.64
C ILE A 54 57.30 -3.21 13.00
N PHE A 55 58.03 -2.56 12.09
CA PHE A 55 59.41 -2.13 12.37
C PHE A 55 59.48 -1.05 13.44
N ASN A 56 58.51 -0.13 13.47
CA ASN A 56 58.39 0.90 14.50
C ASN A 56 57.90 0.37 15.85
N ARG A 57 57.37 -0.87 15.89
CA ARG A 57 56.76 -1.51 17.07
C ARG A 57 55.45 -0.86 17.55
N GLU A 58 54.76 -0.17 16.64
CA GLU A 58 53.46 0.46 16.89
C GLU A 58 52.33 -0.56 16.63
N TRP A 59 52.08 -1.42 17.62
CA TRP A 59 51.14 -2.54 17.46
C TRP A 59 49.67 -2.13 17.29
N TYR A 60 49.31 -0.94 17.77
CA TYR A 60 47.98 -0.37 17.55
C TYR A 60 47.76 -0.08 16.06
N ASP A 61 48.72 0.58 15.42
CA ASP A 61 48.65 0.89 13.98
C ASP A 61 48.70 -0.38 13.12
N VAL A 62 49.44 -1.40 13.56
CA VAL A 62 49.42 -2.73 12.91
C VAL A 62 48.03 -3.35 12.97
N PHE A 63 47.33 -3.22 14.10
CA PHE A 63 45.94 -3.66 14.23
C PHE A 63 45.02 -2.88 13.28
N LEU A 64 45.12 -1.55 13.22
CA LEU A 64 44.33 -0.71 12.31
C LEU A 64 44.56 -1.06 10.84
N CYS A 65 45.80 -1.36 10.44
CA CYS A 65 46.09 -1.86 9.09
C CYS A 65 45.38 -3.19 8.81
N GLY A 66 45.40 -4.12 9.77
CA GLY A 66 44.69 -5.39 9.67
C GLY A 66 43.18 -5.23 9.56
N LEU A 67 42.60 -4.34 10.37
CA LEU A 67 41.20 -3.96 10.32
C LEU A 67 40.83 -3.36 8.95
N THR A 68 41.64 -2.42 8.44
CA THR A 68 41.45 -1.80 7.11
C THR A 68 41.40 -2.86 6.00
N LEU A 69 42.34 -3.82 5.99
CA LEU A 69 42.36 -4.89 4.99
C LEU A 69 41.11 -5.78 5.05
N PHE A 70 40.56 -5.97 6.26
CA PHE A 70 39.31 -6.66 6.48
C PHE A 70 38.10 -5.83 6.00
N LEU A 71 38.04 -4.54 6.32
CA LEU A 71 36.97 -3.63 5.89
C LEU A 71 36.88 -3.53 4.35
N PHE A 72 38.02 -3.60 3.64
CA PHE A 72 38.04 -3.70 2.17
C PHE A 72 37.34 -4.95 1.60
N LEU A 73 37.01 -5.95 2.42
CA LEU A 73 36.22 -7.12 1.99
C LEU A 73 34.71 -6.87 2.09
N ILE A 74 34.27 -5.84 2.81
CA ILE A 74 32.84 -5.59 3.06
C ILE A 74 32.05 -5.38 1.77
N PRO A 75 32.47 -4.53 0.82
CA PRO A 75 31.69 -4.30 -0.41
C PRO A 75 31.40 -5.60 -1.16
N SER A 76 32.43 -6.40 -1.43
CA SER A 76 32.29 -7.68 -2.12
C SER A 76 31.51 -8.71 -1.29
N PHE A 77 31.61 -8.67 0.04
CA PHE A 77 30.82 -9.54 0.91
C PHE A 77 29.32 -9.20 0.86
N VAL A 78 28.99 -7.91 0.93
CA VAL A 78 27.61 -7.41 0.82
C VAL A 78 27.01 -7.77 -0.53
N GLU A 79 27.76 -7.53 -1.61
CA GLU A 79 27.38 -7.85 -2.98
C GLU A 79 27.01 -9.34 -3.15
N ARG A 80 27.86 -10.24 -2.63
CA ARG A 80 27.64 -11.70 -2.69
C ARG A 80 26.53 -12.19 -1.78
N ARG A 81 26.33 -11.56 -0.62
CA ARG A 81 25.34 -12.01 0.38
C ARG A 81 23.94 -11.52 0.08
N LEU A 82 23.83 -10.30 -0.42
CA LEU A 82 22.55 -9.67 -0.71
C LEU A 82 22.15 -9.79 -2.19
N HIS A 83 23.02 -10.36 -3.04
CA HIS A 83 22.83 -10.45 -4.49
C HIS A 83 22.54 -9.07 -5.12
N ILE A 84 23.22 -8.03 -4.63
CA ILE A 84 23.13 -6.64 -5.10
C ILE A 84 24.32 -6.38 -6.02
N ASP A 85 24.13 -5.62 -7.08
CA ASP A 85 25.16 -5.02 -7.93
C ASP A 85 25.51 -3.63 -7.37
N VAL A 86 26.74 -3.47 -6.89
CA VAL A 86 27.22 -2.21 -6.34
C VAL A 86 27.97 -1.47 -7.45
N PRO A 87 27.59 -0.24 -7.83
CA PRO A 87 28.29 0.49 -8.87
C PRO A 87 29.78 0.63 -8.57
N ASN A 88 30.64 0.37 -9.57
CA ASN A 88 32.10 0.47 -9.44
C ASN A 88 32.57 1.80 -8.85
N VAL A 89 31.89 2.91 -9.19
CA VAL A 89 32.20 4.24 -8.66
C VAL A 89 31.95 4.29 -7.15
N LEU A 90 30.80 3.80 -6.70
CA LEU A 90 30.46 3.73 -5.29
C LEU A 90 31.46 2.85 -4.51
N GLU A 91 31.83 1.70 -5.06
CA GLU A 91 32.81 0.80 -4.42
C GLU A 91 34.19 1.46 -4.30
N VAL A 92 34.67 2.13 -5.35
CA VAL A 92 35.92 2.90 -5.30
C VAL A 92 35.86 3.98 -4.23
N ILE A 93 34.74 4.70 -4.12
CA ILE A 93 34.56 5.75 -3.10
C ILE A 93 34.57 5.16 -1.69
N ILE A 94 33.90 4.02 -1.46
CA ILE A 94 33.92 3.34 -0.16
C ILE A 94 35.34 2.91 0.20
N LEU A 95 36.11 2.35 -0.74
CA LEU A 95 37.50 1.95 -0.49
C LEU A 95 38.39 3.16 -0.17
N LEU A 96 38.22 4.27 -0.89
CA LEU A 96 38.95 5.51 -0.63
C LEU A 96 38.54 6.13 0.71
N PHE A 97 37.26 6.07 1.07
CA PHE A 97 36.74 6.53 2.36
C PHE A 97 37.36 5.75 3.51
N ILE A 98 37.31 4.41 3.47
CA ILE A 98 37.91 3.54 4.49
C ILE A 98 39.41 3.81 4.63
N PHE A 99 40.14 3.93 3.51
CA PHE A 99 41.56 4.26 3.54
C PHE A 99 41.83 5.65 4.15
N SER A 100 40.99 6.63 3.82
CA SER A 100 41.14 8.00 4.28
C SER A 100 40.83 8.16 5.77
N ALA A 101 39.84 7.43 6.29
CA ALA A 101 39.51 7.41 7.71
C ALA A 101 40.57 6.68 8.54
N GLU A 102 40.91 5.45 8.16
CA GLU A 102 41.76 4.58 9.00
C GLU A 102 43.26 4.84 8.82
N ILE A 103 43.76 5.00 7.60
CA ILE A 103 45.21 5.09 7.35
C ILE A 103 45.68 6.54 7.36
N LEU A 104 44.97 7.42 6.66
CA LEU A 104 45.33 8.84 6.63
C LEU A 104 44.86 9.55 7.90
N GLY A 105 43.63 9.28 8.34
CA GLY A 105 43.04 9.86 9.55
C GLY A 105 43.79 9.44 10.81
N GLU A 106 43.72 8.15 11.17
CA GLU A 106 44.30 7.65 12.42
C GLU A 106 45.84 7.57 12.37
N ILE A 107 46.41 6.79 11.45
CA ILE A 107 47.87 6.50 11.45
C ILE A 107 48.70 7.72 11.00
N SER A 108 48.19 8.50 10.04
CA SER A 108 48.91 9.68 9.53
C SER A 108 48.48 10.99 10.18
N GLU A 109 47.59 10.93 11.18
CA GLU A 109 47.10 12.04 12.01
C GLU A 109 46.41 13.16 11.20
N TYR A 110 45.74 12.85 10.09
CA TYR A 110 45.12 13.88 9.26
C TYR A 110 44.02 14.64 9.98
N TYR A 111 43.36 14.05 10.97
CA TYR A 111 42.39 14.73 11.83
C TYR A 111 42.97 15.95 12.55
N LEU A 112 44.26 15.90 12.90
CA LEU A 112 44.95 17.00 13.57
C LEU A 112 45.63 17.95 12.57
N ARG A 113 46.08 17.43 11.43
CA ARG A 113 46.87 18.19 10.45
C ARG A 113 46.01 19.02 9.51
N PHE A 114 44.82 18.53 9.17
CA PHE A 114 43.93 19.16 8.19
C PHE A 114 42.57 19.48 8.84
N PRO A 115 42.29 20.76 9.14
CA PRO A 115 41.09 21.16 9.90
C PRO A 115 39.74 20.77 9.30
N PHE A 116 39.69 20.46 8.00
CA PHE A 116 38.47 20.08 7.28
C PHE A 116 38.33 18.57 7.08
N TRP A 117 39.32 17.77 7.47
CA TRP A 117 39.41 16.34 7.12
C TRP A 117 38.23 15.55 7.67
N ASP A 118 38.03 15.72 8.96
CA ASP A 118 36.94 15.16 9.74
C ASP A 118 35.57 15.54 9.15
N THR A 119 35.32 16.84 9.03
CA THR A 119 34.11 17.40 8.40
C THR A 119 33.84 16.82 7.01
N ALA A 120 34.87 16.62 6.19
CA ALA A 120 34.73 16.07 4.85
C ALA A 120 34.33 14.58 4.88
N LEU A 121 34.89 13.79 5.79
CA LEU A 121 34.57 12.37 5.94
C LEU A 121 33.13 12.20 6.44
N HIS A 122 32.69 12.93 7.47
CA HIS A 122 31.31 12.83 7.96
C HIS A 122 30.28 13.32 6.92
N THR A 123 30.60 14.36 6.14
CA THR A 123 29.76 14.78 5.01
C THR A 123 29.65 13.69 3.94
N LEU A 124 30.77 13.06 3.58
CA LEU A 124 30.81 11.97 2.60
C LEU A 124 30.06 10.74 3.10
N ASN A 125 30.18 10.41 4.39
CA ASN A 125 29.44 9.32 5.02
C ASN A 125 27.92 9.54 4.90
N GLY A 126 27.44 10.74 5.25
CA GLY A 126 26.02 11.08 5.15
C GLY A 126 25.48 10.96 3.73
N PHE A 127 26.29 11.35 2.74
CA PHE A 127 25.96 11.19 1.32
C PHE A 127 25.90 9.71 0.90
N LEU A 128 26.89 8.89 1.25
CA LEU A 128 26.95 7.47 0.87
C LEU A 128 25.85 6.65 1.54
N MET A 129 25.58 6.90 2.83
CA MET A 129 24.54 6.18 3.56
C MET A 129 23.15 6.50 3.03
N ALA A 130 22.90 7.74 2.59
CA ALA A 130 21.64 8.08 1.93
C ALA A 130 21.50 7.35 0.58
N ALA A 131 22.60 7.15 -0.16
CA ALA A 131 22.59 6.36 -1.39
C ALA A 131 22.25 4.88 -1.17
N ILE A 132 22.82 4.29 -0.12
CA ILE A 132 22.50 2.93 0.31
C ILE A 132 21.06 2.84 0.80
N GLY A 133 20.59 3.82 1.59
CA GLY A 133 19.22 3.90 2.09
C GLY A 133 18.18 3.95 0.95
N LEU A 134 18.46 4.71 -0.10
CA LEU A 134 17.63 4.75 -1.31
C LEU A 134 17.54 3.37 -1.98
N ALA A 135 18.68 2.67 -2.14
CA ALA A 135 18.71 1.33 -2.72
C ALA A 135 18.02 0.28 -1.83
N MET A 136 18.10 0.41 -0.50
CA MET A 136 17.39 -0.48 0.42
C MET A 136 15.88 -0.40 0.24
N VAL A 137 15.32 0.80 0.03
CA VAL A 137 13.89 0.97 -0.25
C VAL A 137 13.50 0.28 -1.55
N ASP A 138 14.31 0.40 -2.60
CA ASP A 138 14.12 -0.33 -3.87
C ASP A 138 14.10 -1.85 -3.65
N ILE A 139 15.08 -2.39 -2.91
CA ILE A 139 15.18 -3.82 -2.63
C ILE A 139 13.97 -4.34 -1.84
N LEU A 140 13.52 -3.62 -0.81
CA LEU A 140 12.39 -4.02 0.03
C LEU A 140 11.05 -3.97 -0.73
N ASN A 141 10.89 -3.01 -1.64
CA ASN A 141 9.65 -2.81 -2.38
C ASN A 141 9.49 -3.76 -3.59
N ARG A 142 10.49 -4.59 -3.88
CA ARG A 142 10.47 -5.60 -4.96
C ARG A 142 9.96 -6.97 -4.54
N SER A 143 9.50 -7.15 -3.30
CA SER A 143 8.98 -8.44 -2.85
C SER A 143 7.70 -8.80 -3.63
N ARG A 144 7.63 -9.99 -4.22
CA ARG A 144 6.47 -10.46 -5.02
C ARG A 144 5.13 -10.51 -4.25
N LYS A 145 5.15 -10.30 -2.92
CA LYS A 145 3.98 -10.34 -2.04
C LYS A 145 3.46 -8.96 -1.63
N PHE A 146 4.25 -7.90 -1.79
CA PHE A 146 3.90 -6.54 -1.38
C PHE A 146 4.53 -5.54 -2.36
N ARG A 147 3.70 -4.87 -3.18
CA ARG A 147 4.09 -3.72 -4.00
C ARG A 147 3.40 -2.49 -3.43
N ILE A 148 4.17 -1.55 -2.88
CA ILE A 148 3.63 -0.29 -2.34
C ILE A 148 4.05 0.84 -3.29
N ARG A 149 3.09 1.63 -3.79
CA ARG A 149 3.41 2.87 -4.52
C ARG A 149 3.91 3.89 -3.50
N LEU A 150 5.21 4.21 -3.54
CA LEU A 150 5.84 5.18 -2.63
C LEU A 150 6.07 6.49 -3.37
N SER A 151 5.73 7.62 -2.75
CA SER A 151 6.01 8.93 -3.34
C SER A 151 7.54 9.19 -3.35
N PRO A 152 8.07 9.92 -4.34
CA PRO A 152 9.50 10.25 -4.38
C PRO A 152 9.99 10.98 -3.12
N VAL A 153 9.13 11.83 -2.55
CA VAL A 153 9.38 12.53 -1.30
C VAL A 153 9.50 11.53 -0.14
N PHE A 154 8.63 10.54 -0.06
CA PHE A 154 8.71 9.51 0.98
C PHE A 154 10.01 8.70 0.87
N VAL A 155 10.39 8.29 -0.34
CA VAL A 155 11.66 7.56 -0.56
C VAL A 155 12.86 8.40 -0.13
N ALA A 156 12.85 9.70 -0.43
CA ALA A 156 13.90 10.63 -0.02
C ALA A 156 13.96 10.79 1.52
N VAL A 157 12.81 10.90 2.19
CA VAL A 157 12.75 10.96 3.65
C VAL A 157 13.30 9.67 4.27
N VAL A 158 12.96 8.50 3.73
CA VAL A 158 13.48 7.22 4.24
C VAL A 158 14.99 7.12 4.04
N ALA A 159 15.51 7.50 2.87
CA ALA A 159 16.95 7.52 2.60
C ALA A 159 17.69 8.48 3.58
N PHE A 160 17.13 9.66 3.81
CA PHE A 160 17.63 10.62 4.78
C PHE A 160 17.64 10.05 6.21
N CYS A 161 16.52 9.48 6.66
CA CYS A 161 16.42 8.89 8.00
C CYS A 161 17.38 7.72 8.18
N PHE A 162 17.57 6.89 7.16
CA PHE A 162 18.54 5.80 7.18
C PHE A 162 19.97 6.34 7.37
N SER A 163 20.34 7.37 6.61
CA SER A 163 21.65 8.02 6.72
C SER A 163 21.88 8.62 8.11
N MET A 164 20.91 9.36 8.64
CA MET A 164 21.01 9.93 9.98
C MET A 164 21.09 8.86 11.07
N THR A 165 20.41 7.73 10.89
CA THR A 165 20.49 6.61 11.83
C THR A 165 21.90 6.04 11.89
N ILE A 166 22.55 5.86 10.74
CA ILE A 166 23.95 5.39 10.71
C ILE A 166 24.89 6.41 11.36
N GLY A 167 24.69 7.71 11.11
CA GLY A 167 25.45 8.79 11.77
C GLY A 167 25.36 8.69 13.30
N VAL A 168 24.14 8.59 13.85
CA VAL A 168 23.94 8.44 15.31
C VAL A 168 24.55 7.14 15.85
N LEU A 169 24.49 6.04 15.10
CA LEU A 169 25.13 4.79 15.50
C LEU A 169 26.65 4.91 15.59
N TRP A 170 27.26 5.75 14.76
CA TRP A 170 28.68 6.06 14.83
C TRP A 170 29.01 6.86 16.11
N GLU A 171 28.24 7.89 16.43
CA GLU A 171 28.41 8.64 17.69
C GLU A 171 28.29 7.75 18.94
N PHE A 172 27.36 6.79 18.92
CA PHE A 172 27.25 5.80 19.99
C PHE A 172 28.46 4.88 20.09
N PHE A 173 29.09 4.58 18.94
CA PHE A 173 30.31 3.80 18.92
C PHE A 173 31.47 4.60 19.50
N GLU A 174 31.66 5.86 19.10
CA GLU A 174 32.74 6.74 19.61
C GLU A 174 32.63 6.96 21.12
N TYR A 175 31.46 7.37 21.59
CA TYR A 175 31.19 7.47 23.03
C TYR A 175 31.44 6.15 23.76
N GLY A 176 31.05 5.03 23.15
CA GLY A 176 31.31 3.70 23.69
C GLY A 176 32.81 3.40 23.83
N MET A 177 33.61 3.75 22.83
CA MET A 177 35.05 3.55 22.85
C MET A 177 35.74 4.43 23.90
N ASP A 178 35.30 5.67 24.06
CA ASP A 178 35.84 6.61 25.04
C ASP A 178 35.55 6.12 26.47
N VAL A 179 34.32 5.65 26.71
CA VAL A 179 33.91 5.14 28.04
C VAL A 179 34.53 3.79 28.38
N PHE A 180 34.43 2.80 27.48
CA PHE A 180 34.81 1.42 27.80
C PHE A 180 36.29 1.12 27.57
N PHE A 181 36.91 1.79 26.59
CA PHE A 181 38.30 1.53 26.20
C PHE A 181 39.24 2.69 26.52
N ARG A 182 38.72 3.79 27.08
CA ARG A 182 39.49 5.00 27.45
C ARG A 182 40.24 5.59 26.25
N MET A 183 39.56 5.59 25.10
CA MET A 183 40.00 6.29 23.90
C MET A 183 39.52 7.75 23.95
N ASP A 184 39.90 8.53 22.95
CA ASP A 184 39.47 9.93 22.72
C ASP A 184 39.04 10.04 21.25
N MET A 185 37.93 9.39 20.93
CA MET A 185 37.32 9.36 19.60
C MET A 185 36.45 10.60 19.38
N GLN A 186 35.68 11.07 20.37
CA GLN A 186 34.81 12.26 20.26
C GLN A 186 35.57 13.61 20.37
N LYS A 187 36.91 13.60 20.31
CA LYS A 187 37.84 14.75 20.32
C LYS A 187 37.45 15.91 21.24
N ASP A 188 38.12 16.00 22.38
CA ASP A 188 37.97 17.09 23.35
C ASP A 188 38.18 18.50 22.73
N THR A 189 37.28 19.44 23.04
CA THR A 189 37.34 20.83 22.53
C THR A 189 37.45 21.86 23.66
N TYR A 190 38.34 22.84 23.49
CA TYR A 190 38.46 23.96 24.42
C TYR A 190 37.34 24.99 24.22
N ILE A 191 36.58 25.25 25.29
CA ILE A 191 35.52 26.26 25.32
C ILE A 191 35.89 27.39 26.29
N PRO A 192 35.96 28.65 25.82
CA PRO A 192 36.36 29.79 26.65
C PRO A 192 35.23 30.34 27.55
N ALA A 193 33.98 29.94 27.34
CA ALA A 193 32.84 30.40 28.12
C ALA A 193 31.70 29.35 28.14
N VAL A 194 31.06 29.18 29.30
CA VAL A 194 29.94 28.25 29.47
C VAL A 194 28.63 29.05 29.46
N THR A 195 27.68 28.63 28.62
CA THR A 195 26.32 29.17 28.61
C THR A 195 25.39 28.20 29.32
N SER A 196 24.84 28.61 30.46
CA SER A 196 24.02 27.73 31.31
C SER A 196 22.90 28.48 32.01
N VAL A 197 21.75 27.81 32.13
CA VAL A 197 20.63 28.27 32.96
C VAL A 197 20.95 28.14 34.45
N LEU A 198 21.75 27.13 34.84
CA LEU A 198 22.12 26.88 36.23
C LEU A 198 22.93 28.04 36.82
N LEU A 199 23.71 28.72 35.99
CA LEU A 199 24.55 29.84 36.39
C LEU A 199 23.77 31.16 36.45
N ASN A 200 22.46 31.15 36.16
CA ASN A 200 21.66 32.36 36.21
C ASN A 200 21.50 32.83 37.67
N PRO A 201 22.03 34.02 38.03
CA PRO A 201 22.01 34.51 39.40
C PRO A 201 20.59 34.79 39.92
N ASP A 202 19.62 35.00 39.03
CA ASP A 202 18.23 35.27 39.37
C ASP A 202 17.39 33.99 39.53
N GLY A 203 17.98 32.80 39.33
CA GLY A 203 17.28 31.52 39.38
C GLY A 203 16.22 31.34 38.28
N ARG A 204 16.30 32.15 37.22
CA ARG A 204 15.34 32.12 36.09
C ARG A 204 15.75 31.06 35.08
N ASN A 205 14.75 30.53 34.36
CA ASN A 205 14.97 29.67 33.20
C ASN A 205 15.41 30.47 31.96
N ALA A 206 16.52 31.21 32.10
CA ALA A 206 17.14 31.99 31.05
C ALA A 206 18.66 31.73 31.09
N ALA A 207 19.25 31.38 29.95
CA ALA A 207 20.67 31.08 29.90
C ALA A 207 21.50 32.34 30.12
N VAL A 208 22.57 32.23 30.91
CA VAL A 208 23.60 33.26 31.03
C VAL A 208 24.94 32.67 30.59
N THR A 209 25.77 33.52 29.97
CA THR A 209 27.11 33.12 29.52
C THR A 209 28.14 33.63 30.51
N VAL A 210 28.96 32.71 31.03
CA VAL A 210 30.02 33.00 32.01
C VAL A 210 31.36 32.63 31.39
N PRO A 211 32.34 33.55 31.33
CA PRO A 211 33.68 33.23 30.86
C PRO A 211 34.36 32.25 31.82
N VAL A 212 35.09 31.29 31.27
CA VAL A 212 35.91 30.35 32.05
C VAL A 212 37.37 30.75 31.87
N GLU A 213 37.95 31.34 32.92
CA GLU A 213 39.34 31.79 32.88
C GLU A 213 40.32 30.62 32.91
N SER A 214 40.08 29.64 33.78
CA SER A 214 40.89 28.42 33.87
C SER A 214 40.18 27.27 34.59
N ILE A 215 40.54 26.04 34.24
CA ILE A 215 40.25 24.82 35.03
C ILE A 215 41.53 24.33 35.71
N LEU A 216 41.40 23.67 36.87
CA LEU A 216 42.54 23.12 37.61
C LEU A 216 42.60 21.59 37.41
N ILE A 217 43.63 21.11 36.71
CA ILE A 217 43.91 19.68 36.54
C ILE A 217 45.14 19.35 37.39
N ASN A 218 44.97 18.52 38.42
CA ASN A 218 46.03 18.19 39.39
C ASN A 218 46.71 19.42 40.03
N GLY A 219 45.99 20.54 40.16
CA GLY A 219 46.50 21.80 40.72
C GLY A 219 47.22 22.72 39.72
N GLU A 220 47.34 22.31 38.46
CA GLU A 220 47.85 23.15 37.37
C GLU A 220 46.69 23.83 36.65
N ALA A 221 46.84 25.13 36.35
CA ALA A 221 45.81 25.91 35.68
C ALA A 221 45.89 25.73 34.16
N TRP A 222 44.79 25.27 33.56
CA TRP A 222 44.61 25.11 32.13
C TRP A 222 43.57 26.12 31.63
N PRO A 223 43.73 26.72 30.44
CA PRO A 223 42.83 27.76 29.96
C PRO A 223 41.47 27.18 29.54
N GLY A 224 40.38 27.84 29.96
CA GLY A 224 39.01 27.48 29.53
C GLY A 224 38.47 26.19 30.15
N TYR A 225 37.29 25.77 29.67
CA TYR A 225 36.62 24.50 29.98
C TYR A 225 36.88 23.49 28.87
N ILE A 226 37.05 22.22 29.21
CA ILE A 226 37.18 21.13 28.23
C ILE A 226 35.79 20.52 28.03
N ASP A 227 35.25 20.66 26.83
CA ASP A 227 34.06 19.94 26.42
C ASP A 227 34.42 18.53 25.96
N ILE A 228 33.79 17.55 26.62
CA ILE A 228 34.03 16.13 26.41
C ILE A 228 33.13 15.68 25.26
N GLY A 229 33.51 16.07 24.05
CA GLY A 229 32.98 15.58 22.79
C GLY A 229 31.56 15.95 22.40
N LEU A 230 30.83 16.77 23.17
CA LEU A 230 29.46 17.17 22.79
C LEU A 230 29.47 18.04 21.53
N HIS A 231 30.39 19.00 21.45
CA HIS A 231 30.53 19.88 20.31
C HIS A 231 30.98 19.12 19.05
N ASP A 232 31.84 18.12 19.20
CA ASP A 232 32.30 17.28 18.10
C ASP A 232 31.16 16.41 17.57
N THR A 233 30.51 15.65 18.45
CA THR A 233 29.32 14.84 18.11
C THR A 233 28.23 15.65 17.41
N MET A 234 27.92 16.85 17.93
CA MET A 234 26.89 17.68 17.30
C MET A 234 27.35 18.25 15.94
N LYS A 235 28.63 18.59 15.80
CA LYS A 235 29.21 19.04 14.54
C LYS A 235 29.16 17.93 13.49
N ASP A 236 29.48 16.71 13.88
CA ASP A 236 29.57 15.55 12.98
C ASP A 236 28.20 15.10 12.50
N LEU A 237 27.21 15.08 13.39
CA LEU A 237 25.82 14.87 13.03
C LEU A 237 25.29 15.96 12.09
N LEU A 238 25.68 17.23 12.26
CA LEU A 238 25.26 18.33 11.39
C LEU A 238 25.86 18.23 9.98
N VAL A 239 27.12 17.86 9.85
CA VAL A 239 27.78 17.74 8.53
C VAL A 239 27.32 16.46 7.82
N ASN A 240 27.08 15.38 8.57
CA ASN A 240 26.41 14.18 8.08
C ASN A 240 24.99 14.50 7.56
N PHE A 241 24.24 15.33 8.30
CA PHE A 241 22.93 15.82 7.88
C PHE A 241 22.99 16.54 6.52
N ILE A 242 23.99 17.40 6.31
CA ILE A 242 24.18 18.09 5.02
C ILE A 242 24.37 17.08 3.89
N GLY A 243 25.27 16.11 4.07
CA GLY A 243 25.50 15.04 3.09
C GLY A 243 24.24 14.23 2.78
N ALA A 244 23.48 13.87 3.83
CA ALA A 244 22.25 13.11 3.74
C ALA A 244 21.15 13.87 2.99
N VAL A 245 20.96 15.16 3.27
CA VAL A 245 19.97 16.02 2.59
C VAL A 245 20.33 16.16 1.12
N VAL A 246 21.59 16.46 0.81
CA VAL A 246 22.05 16.65 -0.58
C VAL A 246 21.78 15.38 -1.40
N PHE A 247 22.18 14.21 -0.91
CA PHE A 247 21.94 12.97 -1.66
C PHE A 247 20.45 12.62 -1.73
N SER A 248 19.70 12.77 -0.64
CA SER A 248 18.26 12.45 -0.64
C SER A 248 17.49 13.33 -1.63
N PHE A 249 17.87 14.59 -1.78
CA PHE A 249 17.34 15.48 -2.80
C PHE A 249 17.75 15.05 -4.22
N ILE A 250 19.02 14.67 -4.44
CA ILE A 250 19.48 14.11 -5.72
C ILE A 250 18.72 12.83 -6.07
N GLY A 251 18.50 11.94 -5.11
CA GLY A 251 17.73 10.71 -5.25
C GLY A 251 16.27 10.99 -5.58
N MET A 252 15.67 11.97 -4.91
CA MET A 252 14.31 12.44 -5.21
C MET A 252 14.21 12.97 -6.65
N LEU A 253 15.12 13.86 -7.06
CA LEU A 253 15.18 14.39 -8.42
C LEU A 253 15.45 13.30 -9.45
N TYR A 254 16.23 12.27 -9.12
CA TYR A 254 16.48 11.13 -10.00
C TYR A 254 15.20 10.32 -10.21
N ILE A 255 14.42 10.07 -9.16
CA ILE A 255 13.13 9.38 -9.24
C ILE A 255 12.11 10.24 -10.01
N MET A 256 12.01 11.54 -9.69
CA MET A 256 11.10 12.49 -10.36
C MET A 256 11.47 12.74 -11.83
N GLY A 257 12.77 12.91 -12.09
CA GLY A 257 13.36 13.17 -13.40
C GLY A 257 13.41 11.94 -14.30
N ARG A 258 12.65 10.91 -13.96
CA ARG A 258 12.54 9.70 -14.76
C ARG A 258 13.90 9.08 -15.03
N GLY A 259 14.73 8.87 -14.01
CA GLY A 259 16.00 8.17 -14.15
C GLY A 259 16.98 8.82 -15.14
N ARG A 260 16.65 10.01 -15.67
CA ARG A 260 17.48 10.77 -16.60
C ARG A 260 18.54 11.51 -15.79
N GLY A 261 19.78 11.13 -15.99
CA GLY A 261 20.92 11.75 -15.33
C GLY A 261 22.10 10.79 -15.33
N LYS A 262 23.29 11.31 -15.62
CA LYS A 262 24.53 10.51 -15.63
C LYS A 262 25.14 10.31 -14.25
N PHE A 263 24.62 11.02 -13.23
CA PHE A 263 25.24 11.11 -11.92
C PHE A 263 24.72 10.04 -10.95
N ALA A 264 23.43 10.09 -10.58
CA ALA A 264 22.84 9.21 -9.56
C ALA A 264 22.99 7.69 -9.81
N PRO A 265 22.90 7.15 -11.05
CA PRO A 265 23.10 5.72 -11.30
C PRO A 265 24.46 5.19 -10.84
N ASN A 266 25.49 6.03 -10.78
CA ASN A 266 26.83 5.63 -10.35
C ASN A 266 26.94 5.45 -8.82
N PHE A 267 25.91 5.81 -8.07
CA PHE A 267 25.90 5.79 -6.61
C PHE A 267 24.80 4.93 -6.01
N ILE A 268 23.87 4.41 -6.80
CA ILE A 268 22.72 3.66 -6.30
C ILE A 268 22.91 2.17 -6.59
N PRO A 269 23.09 1.32 -5.55
CA PRO A 269 23.11 -0.14 -5.70
C PRO A 269 21.84 -0.70 -6.36
N ARG A 270 21.98 -1.76 -7.17
CA ARG A 270 20.90 -2.45 -7.90
C ARG A 270 20.91 -3.94 -7.57
N LEU A 271 19.94 -4.75 -7.99
CA LEU A 271 19.99 -6.21 -7.77
C LEU A 271 20.73 -6.90 -8.94
N LYS A 272 21.54 -7.95 -8.69
CA LYS A 272 22.18 -8.75 -9.75
C LYS A 272 21.18 -9.67 -10.44
N GLU A 273 20.88 -9.42 -11.71
CA GLU A 273 19.92 -10.19 -12.52
C GLU A 273 20.46 -11.57 -13.00
N HIS A 274 21.77 -11.83 -12.85
CA HIS A 274 22.46 -12.94 -13.53
C HIS A 274 22.63 -14.27 -12.75
N GLU A 275 21.86 -14.52 -11.68
CA GLU A 275 21.86 -15.84 -10.99
C GLU A 275 20.48 -16.54 -10.95
N LEU A 276 19.50 -16.06 -11.72
CA LEU A 276 18.23 -16.73 -11.99
C LEU A 276 18.20 -17.19 -13.47
N PRO A 277 17.52 -18.31 -13.81
CA PRO A 277 17.49 -18.81 -15.19
C PRO A 277 16.97 -17.72 -16.14
N VAL A 278 17.58 -17.65 -17.33
CA VAL A 278 17.36 -16.60 -18.35
C VAL A 278 15.87 -16.24 -18.44
N PRO A 279 15.49 -14.97 -18.20
CA PRO A 279 14.12 -14.55 -18.39
C PRO A 279 13.75 -14.69 -19.87
N LYS A 280 12.56 -15.22 -20.14
CA LYS A 280 12.00 -15.15 -21.49
C LYS A 280 11.66 -13.69 -21.80
N ALA A 281 12.43 -13.07 -22.69
CA ALA A 281 12.15 -11.91 -23.55
C ALA A 281 11.37 -10.66 -23.04
N GLU A 282 10.93 -10.59 -21.78
CA GLU A 282 10.20 -9.44 -21.23
C GLU A 282 10.75 -9.16 -19.81
N GLU A 283 11.71 -8.23 -19.69
CA GLU A 283 12.26 -7.81 -18.40
C GLU A 283 11.37 -6.75 -17.72
N GLU A 284 11.00 -7.00 -16.46
CA GLU A 284 10.11 -6.20 -15.61
C GLU A 284 10.77 -4.90 -15.10
N PRO A 285 10.04 -3.77 -14.96
CA PRO A 285 10.61 -2.50 -14.52
C PRO A 285 11.01 -2.46 -13.02
N ASN A 286 12.15 -1.82 -12.75
CA ASN A 286 12.83 -1.53 -11.47
C ASN A 286 12.22 -0.28 -10.77
N LEU A 287 12.27 -0.11 -9.44
CA LEU A 287 11.78 1.12 -8.77
C LEU A 287 12.56 2.39 -9.17
N LEU A 288 13.79 2.23 -9.65
CA LEU A 288 14.62 3.28 -10.26
C LEU A 288 14.34 3.45 -11.75
N THR A 289 13.48 2.61 -12.34
CA THR A 289 12.95 2.91 -13.67
C THR A 289 11.81 3.91 -13.58
N PRO A 290 11.77 4.86 -14.52
CA PRO A 290 10.83 5.96 -14.46
C PRO A 290 9.39 5.55 -14.71
N ILE A 291 8.45 6.17 -13.99
CA ILE A 291 7.05 6.18 -14.41
C ILE A 291 6.80 7.45 -15.25
N PRO A 292 6.24 7.35 -16.46
CA PRO A 292 5.84 8.51 -17.24
C PRO A 292 4.71 9.29 -16.55
N ILE A 293 4.92 10.60 -16.30
CA ILE A 293 3.89 11.55 -15.85
C ILE A 293 3.09 12.13 -17.04
N GLU A 294 3.50 11.84 -18.27
CA GLU A 294 2.78 12.23 -19.48
C GLU A 294 2.84 11.04 -20.44
N GLY A 295 1.66 10.55 -20.82
CA GLY A 295 1.53 9.62 -21.94
C GLY A 295 2.04 10.28 -23.22
N PRO A 296 2.75 9.50 -24.05
CA PRO A 296 2.05 9.02 -25.23
C PRO A 296 2.35 7.55 -25.54
N GLU A 297 1.26 6.86 -25.88
CA GLU A 297 1.09 5.73 -26.79
C GLU A 297 2.26 4.75 -27.04
N ASP A 298 1.94 3.49 -26.70
CA ASP A 298 2.27 2.28 -27.46
C ASP A 298 3.69 1.72 -27.39
N ALA A 299 4.01 1.04 -26.29
CA ALA A 299 4.28 -0.41 -26.23
C ALA A 299 4.86 -0.81 -24.85
N GLU A 300 4.30 -1.85 -24.23
CA GLU A 300 4.92 -2.62 -23.13
C GLU A 300 4.94 -2.03 -21.70
N ASN A 301 3.81 -1.48 -21.23
CA ASN A 301 3.47 -1.55 -19.80
C ASN A 301 2.08 -2.22 -19.69
N GLN A 302 2.08 -3.55 -19.62
CA GLN A 302 0.83 -4.31 -19.62
C GLN A 302 0.15 -4.19 -18.25
N GLU A 303 -0.98 -3.49 -18.17
CA GLU A 303 -1.87 -3.54 -17.00
C GLU A 303 -2.19 -5.01 -16.67
N LEU A 304 -1.90 -5.43 -15.44
CA LEU A 304 -2.20 -6.78 -14.94
C LEU A 304 -3.55 -6.78 -14.25
N PHE A 305 -4.32 -7.85 -14.46
CA PHE A 305 -5.63 -8.10 -13.88
C PHE A 305 -5.59 -9.39 -13.07
N ASP A 306 -6.22 -9.40 -11.90
CA ASP A 306 -6.41 -10.64 -11.15
C ASP A 306 -7.35 -11.60 -11.90
N ILE A 307 -7.04 -12.89 -11.82
CA ILE A 307 -7.83 -13.96 -12.41
C ILE A 307 -8.71 -14.59 -11.34
N TYR A 308 -10.00 -14.64 -11.64
CA TYR A 308 -11.05 -15.23 -10.82
C TYR A 308 -11.55 -16.52 -11.45
N THR A 309 -12.00 -17.48 -10.64
CA THR A 309 -12.73 -18.64 -11.15
C THR A 309 -14.13 -18.22 -11.60
N ARG A 310 -14.81 -19.06 -12.37
CA ARG A 310 -16.23 -18.90 -12.74
C ARG A 310 -17.19 -18.64 -11.58
N ASP A 311 -16.84 -19.04 -10.36
CA ASP A 311 -17.62 -18.79 -9.14
C ASP A 311 -17.23 -17.49 -8.42
N GLY A 312 -16.40 -16.64 -9.05
CA GLY A 312 -15.98 -15.34 -8.50
C GLY A 312 -14.88 -15.42 -7.45
N ARG A 313 -14.19 -16.56 -7.30
CA ARG A 313 -13.12 -16.71 -6.29
C ARG A 313 -11.76 -16.28 -6.84
N PRO A 314 -10.95 -15.54 -6.09
CA PRO A 314 -9.61 -15.16 -6.53
C PRO A 314 -8.73 -16.42 -6.65
N THR A 315 -8.04 -16.56 -7.79
CA THR A 315 -7.14 -17.71 -8.03
C THR A 315 -5.71 -17.45 -7.53
N GLY A 316 -5.37 -16.19 -7.25
CA GLY A 316 -4.01 -15.74 -6.97
C GLY A 316 -3.10 -15.63 -8.19
N ARG A 317 -3.64 -15.87 -9.40
CA ARG A 317 -2.94 -15.64 -10.68
C ARG A 317 -3.33 -14.27 -11.26
N THR A 318 -2.44 -13.69 -12.06
CA THR A 318 -2.66 -12.42 -12.78
C THR A 318 -2.45 -12.61 -14.28
N ALA A 319 -3.18 -11.87 -15.11
CA ALA A 319 -2.99 -11.84 -16.56
C ALA A 319 -2.95 -10.40 -17.10
N PRO A 320 -2.12 -10.11 -18.11
CA PRO A 320 -2.09 -8.78 -18.72
C PRO A 320 -3.34 -8.45 -19.54
N ARG A 321 -3.58 -7.16 -19.78
CA ARG A 321 -4.71 -6.67 -20.58
C ARG A 321 -4.72 -7.32 -21.95
N GLY A 322 -5.83 -7.98 -22.31
CA GLY A 322 -5.99 -8.62 -23.61
C GLY A 322 -5.37 -10.02 -23.75
N ALA A 323 -4.70 -10.57 -22.73
CA ALA A 323 -4.29 -11.97 -22.77
C ALA A 323 -5.50 -12.91 -22.83
N ALA A 324 -5.35 -14.01 -23.57
CA ALA A 324 -6.33 -15.10 -23.57
C ALA A 324 -6.40 -15.74 -22.17
N LEU A 325 -7.63 -15.99 -21.71
CA LEU A 325 -7.91 -16.65 -20.44
C LEU A 325 -8.26 -18.12 -20.68
N ASP A 326 -7.97 -18.98 -19.70
CA ASP A 326 -8.43 -20.36 -19.71
C ASP A 326 -9.97 -20.40 -19.62
N LYS A 327 -10.60 -21.48 -20.06
CA LYS A 327 -12.07 -21.58 -20.25
C LYS A 327 -12.93 -21.22 -19.01
N ASP A 328 -12.38 -21.36 -17.81
CA ASP A 328 -13.06 -21.11 -16.53
C ASP A 328 -12.47 -19.92 -15.73
N ASP A 329 -11.62 -19.11 -16.38
CA ASP A 329 -10.97 -17.94 -15.81
C ASP A 329 -11.71 -16.65 -16.20
N PHE A 330 -11.82 -15.72 -15.27
CA PHE A 330 -12.55 -14.47 -15.44
C PHE A 330 -11.75 -13.29 -14.87
N ARG A 331 -11.98 -12.08 -15.38
CA ARG A 331 -11.47 -10.81 -14.81
C ARG A 331 -12.58 -10.03 -14.12
N LEU A 332 -12.23 -8.98 -13.39
CA LEU A 332 -13.18 -8.07 -12.74
C LEU A 332 -13.23 -6.72 -13.46
N GLY A 333 -14.42 -6.35 -13.92
CA GLY A 333 -14.79 -5.05 -14.48
C GLY A 333 -15.80 -4.34 -13.59
N VAL A 334 -15.93 -3.03 -13.80
CA VAL A 334 -16.89 -2.20 -13.07
C VAL A 334 -17.60 -1.24 -14.02
N HIS A 335 -18.88 -1.02 -13.77
CA HIS A 335 -19.69 0.03 -14.38
C HIS A 335 -20.27 0.88 -13.27
N VAL A 336 -20.26 2.21 -13.42
CA VAL A 336 -20.88 3.11 -12.44
C VAL A 336 -21.80 4.11 -13.11
N PHE A 337 -23.03 4.18 -12.59
CA PHE A 337 -24.05 5.16 -12.95
C PHE A 337 -24.01 6.30 -11.95
N LEU A 338 -23.48 7.44 -12.38
CA LEU A 338 -23.37 8.64 -11.56
C LEU A 338 -24.64 9.50 -11.73
N TYR A 339 -25.22 9.96 -10.63
CA TYR A 339 -26.39 10.83 -10.67
C TYR A 339 -26.34 11.95 -9.63
N ASP A 340 -27.00 13.08 -9.91
CA ASP A 340 -27.06 14.22 -9.00
C ASP A 340 -28.27 14.17 -8.06
N ALA A 341 -28.36 15.15 -7.15
CA ALA A 341 -29.48 15.30 -6.23
C ALA A 341 -30.84 15.51 -6.91
N GLN A 342 -30.87 15.88 -8.19
CA GLN A 342 -32.09 16.04 -8.98
C GLN A 342 -32.44 14.76 -9.78
N GLY A 343 -31.70 13.67 -9.60
CA GLY A 343 -31.91 12.41 -10.31
C GLY A 343 -31.53 12.46 -11.79
N ARG A 344 -30.68 13.41 -12.20
CA ARG A 344 -30.07 13.44 -13.54
C ARG A 344 -28.82 12.60 -13.55
N PHE A 345 -28.59 11.85 -14.61
CA PHE A 345 -27.45 10.95 -14.77
C PHE A 345 -26.36 11.57 -15.63
N LEU A 346 -25.12 11.36 -15.22
CA LEU A 346 -23.95 11.76 -15.99
C LEU A 346 -23.58 10.64 -16.97
N VAL A 347 -23.47 10.98 -18.24
CA VAL A 347 -22.89 10.11 -19.28
C VAL A 347 -21.68 10.79 -19.91
N GLN A 348 -20.73 10.00 -20.38
CA GLN A 348 -19.47 10.48 -20.94
C GLN A 348 -19.27 9.96 -22.36
N LYS A 349 -18.58 10.75 -23.17
CA LYS A 349 -18.19 10.39 -24.53
C LYS A 349 -16.72 10.02 -24.54
N ARG A 350 -16.44 8.76 -24.85
CA ARG A 350 -15.07 8.22 -24.92
C ARG A 350 -14.24 9.03 -25.90
N ALA A 351 -12.99 9.32 -25.56
CA ALA A 351 -12.08 10.04 -26.45
C ALA A 351 -11.86 9.28 -27.77
N GLU A 352 -11.63 10.02 -28.86
CA GLU A 352 -11.41 9.44 -30.20
C GLU A 352 -10.12 8.60 -30.27
N THR A 353 -9.19 8.83 -29.34
CA THR A 353 -7.92 8.10 -29.19
C THR A 353 -8.08 6.72 -28.54
N LYS A 354 -9.26 6.38 -28.02
CA LYS A 354 -9.48 5.11 -27.33
C LYS A 354 -9.48 3.93 -28.30
N ARG A 355 -8.64 2.93 -28.00
CA ARG A 355 -8.57 1.65 -28.73
C ARG A 355 -9.90 0.90 -28.82
N SER A 356 -10.76 1.05 -27.81
CA SER A 356 -12.09 0.44 -27.75
C SER A 356 -13.16 1.51 -27.70
N ARG A 357 -14.10 1.44 -28.65
CA ARG A 357 -15.27 2.31 -28.78
C ARG A 357 -14.94 3.82 -28.78
N PRO A 358 -14.05 4.28 -29.67
CA PRO A 358 -13.72 5.71 -29.78
C PRO A 358 -14.97 6.53 -30.13
N GLY A 359 -15.12 7.72 -29.51
CA GLY A 359 -16.23 8.65 -29.78
C GLY A 359 -17.61 8.20 -29.29
N GLN A 360 -17.72 7.01 -28.69
CA GLN A 360 -19.00 6.45 -28.24
C GLN A 360 -19.42 7.05 -26.90
N TRP A 361 -20.71 7.40 -26.79
CA TRP A 361 -21.34 7.73 -25.51
C TRP A 361 -21.58 6.48 -24.67
N ASP A 362 -21.15 6.52 -23.42
CA ASP A 362 -21.34 5.43 -22.46
C ASP A 362 -21.33 5.98 -21.02
N ILE A 363 -21.53 5.10 -20.05
CA ILE A 363 -21.32 5.40 -18.62
C ILE A 363 -19.82 5.29 -18.27
N THR A 364 -19.45 5.70 -17.05
CA THR A 364 -18.09 5.50 -16.53
C THR A 364 -17.88 4.01 -16.26
N MET A 365 -16.78 3.46 -16.80
CA MET A 365 -16.50 2.02 -16.76
C MET A 365 -15.01 1.75 -16.69
N GLY A 366 -14.63 0.72 -15.96
CA GLY A 366 -13.23 0.36 -15.77
C GLY A 366 -13.00 -1.11 -15.55
N HIS A 367 -11.73 -1.45 -15.37
CA HIS A 367 -11.32 -2.81 -15.02
C HIS A 367 -10.44 -2.77 -13.78
N ALA A 368 -10.71 -3.66 -12.83
CA ALA A 368 -9.94 -3.71 -11.59
C ALA A 368 -8.55 -4.29 -11.87
N THR A 369 -7.52 -3.51 -11.56
CA THR A 369 -6.12 -3.94 -11.70
C THR A 369 -5.76 -4.99 -10.65
N ALA A 370 -4.64 -5.70 -10.83
CA ALA A 370 -4.22 -6.75 -9.90
C ALA A 370 -4.05 -6.20 -8.46
N GLY A 371 -4.73 -6.82 -7.50
CA GLY A 371 -4.79 -6.40 -6.10
C GLY A 371 -5.84 -5.34 -5.77
N GLU A 372 -6.57 -4.84 -6.76
CA GLU A 372 -7.62 -3.82 -6.61
C GLU A 372 -9.00 -4.47 -6.50
N ASN A 373 -9.82 -4.01 -5.55
CA ASN A 373 -11.21 -4.47 -5.45
C ASN A 373 -12.16 -3.61 -6.31
N ALA A 374 -13.41 -4.05 -6.48
CA ALA A 374 -14.39 -3.36 -7.33
C ALA A 374 -14.67 -1.91 -6.89
N ILE A 375 -14.75 -1.66 -5.58
CA ILE A 375 -15.01 -0.32 -5.04
C ILE A 375 -13.82 0.60 -5.30
N GLU A 376 -12.61 0.13 -5.01
CA GLU A 376 -11.36 0.87 -5.28
C GLU A 376 -11.24 1.21 -6.77
N CYS A 377 -11.58 0.26 -7.64
CA CYS A 377 -11.61 0.47 -9.08
C CYS A 377 -12.61 1.57 -9.47
N VAL A 378 -13.85 1.54 -8.97
CA VAL A 378 -14.82 2.62 -9.25
C VAL A 378 -14.30 3.98 -8.80
N LEU A 379 -13.76 4.06 -7.57
CA LEU A 379 -13.22 5.32 -7.03
C LEU A 379 -12.06 5.84 -7.88
N ARG A 380 -11.18 4.95 -8.34
CA ARG A 380 -10.06 5.31 -9.21
C ARG A 380 -10.53 5.80 -10.57
N GLU A 381 -11.37 5.04 -11.26
CA GLU A 381 -11.82 5.35 -12.63
C GLU A 381 -12.63 6.66 -12.65
N VAL A 382 -13.51 6.89 -11.67
CA VAL A 382 -14.26 8.16 -11.57
C VAL A 382 -13.32 9.35 -11.31
N ARG A 383 -12.29 9.17 -10.47
CA ARG A 383 -11.30 10.22 -10.21
C ARG A 383 -10.42 10.49 -11.43
N GLU A 384 -9.95 9.44 -12.11
CA GLU A 384 -9.05 9.55 -13.26
C GLU A 384 -9.79 10.16 -14.47
N GLU A 385 -10.97 9.64 -14.82
CA GLU A 385 -11.70 10.07 -16.01
C GLU A 385 -12.43 11.41 -15.83
N LEU A 386 -12.98 11.67 -14.64
CA LEU A 386 -13.89 12.80 -14.38
C LEU A 386 -13.39 13.79 -13.30
N GLY A 387 -12.33 13.47 -12.56
CA GLY A 387 -11.81 14.32 -11.49
C GLY A 387 -12.69 14.39 -10.24
N LEU A 388 -13.70 13.52 -10.10
CA LEU A 388 -14.66 13.53 -9.00
C LEU A 388 -14.22 12.63 -7.83
N GLU A 389 -14.41 13.10 -6.61
CA GLU A 389 -14.24 12.30 -5.39
C GLU A 389 -15.60 11.80 -4.90
N LEU A 390 -15.79 10.47 -4.91
CA LEU A 390 -17.02 9.84 -4.42
C LEU A 390 -16.91 9.49 -2.93
N VAL A 391 -18.01 9.71 -2.21
CA VAL A 391 -18.18 9.23 -0.83
C VAL A 391 -18.65 7.77 -0.88
N LEU A 392 -17.95 6.89 -0.16
CA LEU A 392 -18.26 5.45 -0.12
C LEU A 392 -19.71 5.14 0.27
N GLU A 393 -20.29 5.94 1.15
CA GLU A 393 -21.67 5.78 1.65
C GLU A 393 -22.73 5.96 0.54
N ASN A 394 -22.38 6.70 -0.51
CA ASN A 394 -23.27 6.95 -1.65
C ASN A 394 -23.12 5.91 -2.77
N LEU A 395 -22.16 5.00 -2.65
CA LEU A 395 -21.88 3.99 -3.65
C LEU A 395 -22.66 2.71 -3.33
N VAL A 396 -23.63 2.38 -4.17
CA VAL A 396 -24.46 1.17 -4.02
C VAL A 396 -24.16 0.22 -5.16
N LYS A 397 -23.70 -1.00 -4.83
CA LYS A 397 -23.59 -2.09 -5.80
C LYS A 397 -24.99 -2.66 -6.06
N ALA A 398 -25.51 -2.46 -7.26
CA ALA A 398 -26.84 -2.95 -7.64
C ALA A 398 -26.80 -4.39 -8.16
N TYR A 399 -25.71 -4.80 -8.82
CA TYR A 399 -25.67 -6.05 -9.56
C TYR A 399 -24.24 -6.53 -9.85
N ARG A 400 -24.06 -7.84 -10.04
CA ARG A 400 -22.87 -8.43 -10.68
C ARG A 400 -23.31 -9.22 -11.90
N TRP A 401 -22.77 -8.85 -13.04
CA TRP A 401 -23.03 -9.52 -14.31
C TRP A 401 -21.88 -10.46 -14.70
N LEU A 402 -22.19 -11.59 -15.33
CA LEU A 402 -21.19 -12.51 -15.90
C LEU A 402 -21.16 -12.40 -17.43
N GLU A 403 -20.10 -11.79 -17.96
CA GLU A 403 -19.85 -11.68 -19.38
C GLU A 403 -19.10 -12.92 -19.91
N LYS A 404 -19.83 -13.87 -20.51
CA LYS A 404 -19.25 -15.10 -21.06
C LYS A 404 -18.29 -14.88 -22.24
N GLY A 405 -18.45 -13.79 -22.98
CA GLY A 405 -17.62 -13.45 -24.14
C GLY A 405 -16.21 -13.00 -23.72
N PRO A 406 -16.07 -11.79 -23.15
CA PRO A 406 -14.79 -11.29 -22.64
C PRO A 406 -14.31 -11.97 -21.35
N GLN A 407 -15.08 -12.95 -20.83
CA GLN A 407 -14.81 -13.68 -19.59
C GLN A 407 -14.55 -12.71 -18.43
N MET A 408 -15.60 -11.95 -18.08
CA MET A 408 -15.53 -10.89 -17.08
C MET A 408 -16.70 -10.95 -16.09
N PHE A 409 -16.42 -10.71 -14.81
CA PHE A 409 -17.42 -10.28 -13.84
C PHE A 409 -17.51 -8.77 -13.89
N THR A 410 -18.69 -8.23 -14.13
CA THR A 410 -18.89 -6.79 -14.18
C THR A 410 -19.77 -6.35 -13.03
N ASP A 411 -19.19 -5.66 -12.05
CA ASP A 411 -19.95 -5.07 -10.94
C ASP A 411 -20.57 -3.74 -11.37
N VAL A 412 -21.88 -3.62 -11.17
CA VAL A 412 -22.66 -2.45 -11.54
C VAL A 412 -23.00 -1.66 -10.29
N PHE A 413 -22.56 -0.41 -10.27
CA PHE A 413 -22.74 0.51 -9.17
C PHE A 413 -23.61 1.70 -9.57
N PHE A 414 -24.30 2.25 -8.59
CA PHE A 414 -24.94 3.56 -8.67
C PHE A 414 -24.32 4.45 -7.60
N ALA A 415 -23.93 5.67 -7.97
CA ALA A 415 -23.37 6.62 -7.01
C ALA A 415 -24.03 7.99 -7.15
N ARG A 416 -24.49 8.52 -6.01
CA ARG A 416 -24.96 9.91 -5.93
C ARG A 416 -23.77 10.85 -5.77
N ILE A 417 -23.67 11.83 -6.66
CA ILE A 417 -22.70 12.92 -6.59
C ILE A 417 -23.25 14.00 -5.65
N GLU A 418 -22.46 14.38 -4.65
CA GLU A 418 -22.79 15.48 -3.74
C GLU A 418 -22.38 16.84 -4.35
N PRO A 419 -23.06 17.94 -4.01
CA PRO A 419 -22.72 19.28 -4.51
C PRO A 419 -21.26 19.70 -4.24
N ASP A 420 -20.66 19.19 -3.17
CA ASP A 420 -19.29 19.52 -2.73
C ASP A 420 -18.23 18.53 -3.23
N SER A 421 -18.58 17.56 -4.10
CA SER A 421 -17.67 16.52 -4.62
C SER A 421 -16.55 17.03 -5.57
N GLY A 422 -16.41 18.36 -5.73
CA GLY A 422 -15.45 19.01 -6.61
C GLY A 422 -16.04 19.37 -7.99
N GLU A 423 -15.34 20.22 -8.73
CA GLU A 423 -15.68 20.52 -10.13
C GLU A 423 -15.22 19.38 -11.04
N ILE A 424 -16.04 19.00 -12.02
CA ILE A 424 -15.71 17.96 -12.99
C ILE A 424 -14.53 18.42 -13.86
N SER A 425 -13.45 17.65 -13.84
CA SER A 425 -12.22 17.91 -14.58
C SER A 425 -11.87 16.70 -15.44
N LEU A 426 -12.13 16.79 -16.74
CA LEU A 426 -12.01 15.65 -17.66
C LEU A 426 -10.56 15.35 -18.02
N GLN A 427 -10.19 14.07 -17.95
CA GLN A 427 -8.98 13.57 -18.60
C GLN A 427 -9.25 13.40 -20.10
N LYS A 428 -8.73 14.31 -20.93
CA LYS A 428 -9.05 14.41 -22.36
C LYS A 428 -8.66 13.17 -23.18
N GLU A 429 -7.69 12.41 -22.71
CA GLU A 429 -7.25 11.16 -23.32
C GLU A 429 -8.26 10.00 -23.12
N GLU A 430 -9.13 10.11 -22.11
CA GLU A 430 -10.15 9.12 -21.76
C GLU A 430 -11.55 9.59 -22.16
N VAL A 431 -11.87 10.85 -21.84
CA VAL A 431 -13.20 11.45 -22.00
C VAL A 431 -13.08 12.76 -22.78
N SER A 432 -13.81 12.84 -23.89
CA SER A 432 -13.85 14.03 -24.75
C SER A 432 -14.94 15.01 -24.33
N GLU A 433 -16.10 14.49 -23.93
CA GLU A 433 -17.30 15.28 -23.61
C GLU A 433 -18.11 14.57 -22.52
N ILE A 434 -18.94 15.33 -21.80
CA ILE A 434 -19.92 14.81 -20.84
C ILE A 434 -21.29 15.41 -21.11
N LYS A 435 -22.33 14.71 -20.68
CA LYS A 435 -23.71 15.19 -20.77
C LYS A 435 -24.52 14.70 -19.57
N TRP A 436 -25.38 15.57 -19.06
CA TRP A 436 -26.40 15.21 -18.10
C TRP A 436 -27.68 14.78 -18.84
N LEU A 437 -28.24 13.64 -18.45
CA LEU A 437 -29.50 13.12 -18.96
C LEU A 437 -30.52 13.09 -17.82
N SER A 438 -31.76 13.46 -18.10
CA SER A 438 -32.88 13.15 -17.20
C SER A 438 -33.04 11.63 -17.04
N LYS A 439 -33.71 11.18 -15.98
CA LYS A 439 -34.04 9.75 -15.77
C LYS A 439 -34.70 9.12 -17.00
N ALA A 440 -35.67 9.80 -17.63
CA ALA A 440 -36.35 9.30 -18.83
C ALA A 440 -35.41 9.19 -20.04
N GLU A 441 -34.54 10.17 -20.26
CA GLU A 441 -33.52 10.10 -21.32
C GLU A 441 -32.49 8.99 -21.04
N MET A 442 -32.16 8.76 -19.78
CA MET A 442 -31.22 7.70 -19.38
C MET A 442 -31.78 6.30 -19.61
N LEU A 443 -33.07 6.08 -19.32
CA LEU A 443 -33.75 4.81 -19.62
C LEU A 443 -33.73 4.51 -21.14
N GLN A 444 -34.02 5.52 -21.96
CA GLN A 444 -33.91 5.40 -23.43
C GLN A 444 -32.46 5.17 -23.89
N PHE A 445 -31.50 5.77 -23.20
CA PHE A 445 -30.07 5.57 -23.47
C PHE A 445 -29.65 4.13 -23.18
N ILE A 446 -30.06 3.55 -22.05
CA ILE A 446 -29.77 2.15 -21.68
C ILE A 446 -30.35 1.15 -22.67
N GLU A 447 -31.59 1.36 -23.12
CA GLU A 447 -32.21 0.53 -24.16
C GLU A 447 -31.33 0.45 -25.42
N LYS A 448 -30.72 1.59 -25.78
CA LYS A 448 -29.88 1.75 -26.96
C LYS A 448 -28.40 1.40 -26.75
N LEU A 449 -27.96 1.09 -25.52
CA LEU A 449 -26.58 0.71 -25.25
C LEU A 449 -26.22 -0.57 -26.03
N PRO A 450 -25.15 -0.55 -26.86
CA PRO A 450 -24.72 -1.73 -27.59
C PRO A 450 -24.04 -2.74 -26.64
N ASP A 451 -24.09 -4.01 -27.02
CA ASP A 451 -23.39 -5.11 -26.33
C ASP A 451 -23.75 -5.28 -24.84
N ARG A 452 -24.91 -4.76 -24.41
CA ARG A 452 -25.48 -5.05 -23.09
C ARG A 452 -26.64 -6.03 -23.23
N PRO A 453 -26.65 -7.15 -22.47
CA PRO A 453 -27.71 -8.14 -22.54
C PRO A 453 -29.03 -7.59 -22.00
N VAL A 454 -30.13 -8.24 -22.36
CA VAL A 454 -31.49 -7.80 -21.99
C VAL A 454 -31.65 -7.76 -20.47
N GLU A 455 -31.09 -8.75 -19.77
CA GLU A 455 -31.12 -8.85 -18.32
C GLU A 455 -30.39 -7.69 -17.64
N TYR A 456 -29.21 -7.31 -18.15
CA TYR A 456 -28.47 -6.14 -17.67
C TYR A 456 -29.32 -4.87 -17.82
N LYS A 457 -29.87 -4.66 -19.02
CA LYS A 457 -30.68 -3.47 -19.31
C LYS A 457 -31.92 -3.42 -18.43
N TYR A 458 -32.60 -4.55 -18.28
CA TYR A 458 -33.78 -4.67 -17.42
C TYR A 458 -33.43 -4.32 -15.96
N ILE A 459 -32.40 -4.93 -15.37
CA ILE A 459 -32.05 -4.73 -13.97
C ILE A 459 -31.64 -3.28 -13.70
N VAL A 460 -30.80 -2.69 -14.55
CA VAL A 460 -30.38 -1.29 -14.42
C VAL A 460 -31.58 -0.36 -14.55
N SER A 461 -32.45 -0.56 -15.55
CA SER A 461 -33.65 0.25 -15.73
C SER A 461 -34.60 0.12 -14.54
N GLN A 462 -34.83 -1.10 -14.04
CA GLN A 462 -35.66 -1.33 -12.85
C GLN A 462 -35.08 -0.67 -11.61
N TYR A 463 -33.76 -0.73 -11.40
CA TYR A 463 -33.10 -0.03 -10.29
C TYR A 463 -33.27 1.49 -10.41
N MET A 464 -33.07 2.07 -11.60
CA MET A 464 -33.30 3.49 -11.82
C MET A 464 -34.75 3.90 -11.56
N GLU A 465 -35.70 3.12 -12.07
CA GLU A 465 -37.14 3.36 -11.89
C GLU A 465 -37.53 3.32 -10.42
N SER A 466 -37.12 2.27 -9.69
CA SER A 466 -37.57 1.98 -8.34
C SER A 466 -36.77 2.64 -7.22
N CYS A 467 -35.48 2.88 -7.41
CA CYS A 467 -34.58 3.33 -6.34
C CYS A 467 -34.13 4.79 -6.49
N ILE A 468 -34.24 5.38 -7.69
CA ILE A 468 -33.72 6.72 -7.98
C ILE A 468 -34.90 7.64 -8.35
N GLY A 469 -35.46 8.33 -7.35
CA GLY A 469 -36.62 9.23 -7.47
C GLY A 469 -36.81 10.12 -6.23
N GLU A 470 -37.72 11.11 -6.31
CA GLU A 470 -38.04 11.99 -5.18
C GLU A 470 -38.62 11.18 -4.01
N SER A 471 -37.99 11.30 -2.84
CA SER A 471 -38.31 10.72 -1.53
C SER A 471 -38.08 9.20 -1.34
N ALA A 472 -36.95 8.86 -0.70
CA ALA A 472 -36.75 7.59 -0.04
C ALA A 472 -37.64 7.50 1.21
N GLY A 473 -38.44 6.44 1.33
CA GLY A 473 -39.29 6.15 2.49
C GLY A 473 -40.81 6.09 2.24
N ASP A 474 -41.26 6.15 0.97
CA ASP A 474 -42.69 6.14 0.67
C ASP A 474 -43.25 4.71 0.49
N SER A 475 -44.22 4.33 1.33
CA SER A 475 -44.99 3.08 1.20
C SER A 475 -46.19 3.23 0.25
N SER A 476 -46.15 4.19 -0.68
CA SER A 476 -47.27 4.49 -1.57
C SER A 476 -47.52 3.38 -2.60
N PRO A 477 -48.73 3.32 -3.18
CA PRO A 477 -49.06 2.40 -4.25
C PRO A 477 -48.11 2.50 -5.46
N GLN A 478 -47.58 3.70 -5.73
CA GLN A 478 -46.64 3.97 -6.83
C GLN A 478 -45.29 3.26 -6.61
N ALA A 479 -44.73 3.34 -5.39
CA ALA A 479 -43.47 2.68 -5.04
C ALA A 479 -43.57 1.14 -5.12
N LYS A 480 -44.76 0.58 -4.87
CA LYS A 480 -45.03 -0.86 -5.01
C LYS A 480 -45.05 -1.32 -6.47
N GLU A 481 -45.60 -0.53 -7.38
CA GLU A 481 -45.67 -0.86 -8.82
C GLU A 481 -44.28 -0.87 -9.48
N ASP A 482 -43.38 0.01 -9.04
CA ASP A 482 -42.02 0.08 -9.58
C ASP A 482 -41.04 -0.92 -8.91
N CYS A 483 -41.38 -1.48 -7.76
CA CYS A 483 -40.50 -2.36 -6.99
C CYS A 483 -40.23 -3.72 -7.66
N VAL A 484 -38.96 -4.01 -7.99
CA VAL A 484 -38.54 -5.29 -8.60
C VAL A 484 -38.86 -6.52 -7.73
N PHE A 485 -38.78 -6.40 -6.40
CA PHE A 485 -39.15 -7.51 -5.49
C PHE A 485 -40.66 -7.75 -5.48
N CYS A 486 -41.48 -6.70 -5.63
CA CYS A 486 -42.93 -6.87 -5.81
C CYS A 486 -43.25 -7.58 -7.12
N LYS A 487 -42.55 -7.25 -8.21
CA LYS A 487 -42.67 -7.94 -9.50
C LYS A 487 -42.25 -9.42 -9.41
N ILE A 488 -41.21 -9.74 -8.62
CA ILE A 488 -40.82 -11.12 -8.34
C ILE A 488 -41.93 -11.86 -7.57
N VAL A 489 -42.49 -11.24 -6.52
CA VAL A 489 -43.60 -11.82 -5.74
C VAL A 489 -44.83 -12.04 -6.62
N ALA A 490 -45.12 -11.13 -7.54
CA ALA A 490 -46.21 -11.24 -8.51
C ALA A 490 -45.95 -12.26 -9.64
N GLY A 491 -44.72 -12.75 -9.79
CA GLY A 491 -44.32 -13.67 -10.86
C GLY A 491 -44.06 -12.99 -12.22
N GLU A 492 -43.96 -11.66 -12.24
CA GLU A 492 -43.68 -10.85 -13.42
C GLU A 492 -42.18 -10.77 -13.73
N ALA A 493 -41.32 -10.99 -12.73
CA ALA A 493 -39.87 -11.06 -12.87
C ALA A 493 -39.35 -12.45 -12.45
N PRO A 494 -38.37 -13.03 -13.17
CA PRO A 494 -37.84 -14.34 -12.86
C PRO A 494 -36.98 -14.32 -11.59
N CYS A 495 -37.02 -15.40 -10.80
CA CYS A 495 -36.12 -15.62 -9.67
C CYS A 495 -35.87 -17.11 -9.44
N TYR A 496 -34.76 -17.44 -8.78
CA TYR A 496 -34.47 -18.79 -8.30
C TYR A 496 -34.95 -18.93 -6.85
N LYS A 497 -36.21 -19.32 -6.69
CA LYS A 497 -36.83 -19.50 -5.37
C LYS A 497 -36.12 -20.61 -4.56
N ILE A 498 -35.92 -20.35 -3.27
CA ILE A 498 -35.32 -21.27 -2.30
C ILE A 498 -36.31 -21.63 -1.21
N TYR A 499 -37.14 -20.67 -0.79
CA TYR A 499 -38.15 -20.85 0.24
C TYR A 499 -39.34 -19.95 -0.06
N GLU A 500 -40.54 -20.44 0.20
CA GLU A 500 -41.77 -19.66 0.04
C GLU A 500 -42.82 -20.15 1.04
N ASP A 501 -43.41 -19.22 1.79
CA ASP A 501 -44.59 -19.46 2.60
C ASP A 501 -45.70 -18.43 2.27
N GLU A 502 -46.75 -18.34 3.09
CA GLU A 502 -47.86 -17.39 2.87
C GLU A 502 -47.42 -15.92 2.89
N SER A 503 -46.37 -15.58 3.63
CA SER A 503 -45.95 -14.22 3.95
C SER A 503 -44.53 -13.85 3.53
N VAL A 504 -43.66 -14.83 3.28
CA VAL A 504 -42.23 -14.66 3.01
C VAL A 504 -41.85 -15.40 1.74
N LEU A 505 -40.94 -14.79 0.98
CA LEU A 505 -40.29 -15.38 -0.17
C LEU A 505 -38.77 -15.24 -0.01
N ALA A 506 -38.03 -16.30 -0.30
CA ALA A 506 -36.58 -16.26 -0.40
C ALA A 506 -36.11 -16.80 -1.75
N PHE A 507 -35.13 -16.13 -2.34
CA PHE A 507 -34.57 -16.46 -3.64
C PHE A 507 -33.09 -16.09 -3.71
N LEU A 508 -32.36 -16.71 -4.63
CA LEU A 508 -30.95 -16.41 -4.82
C LEU A 508 -30.78 -14.96 -5.30
N ASP A 509 -29.88 -14.24 -4.62
CA ASP A 509 -29.43 -12.94 -5.08
C ASP A 509 -28.66 -13.11 -6.39
N ILE A 510 -28.89 -12.23 -7.34
CA ILE A 510 -28.21 -12.28 -8.62
C ILE A 510 -26.81 -11.67 -8.53
N ALA A 511 -26.52 -10.83 -7.53
CA ALA A 511 -25.18 -10.30 -7.28
C ALA A 511 -24.17 -11.38 -6.86
N MET A 512 -24.65 -12.50 -6.29
CA MET A 512 -23.85 -13.70 -5.97
C MET A 512 -22.53 -13.40 -5.24
N ASP A 513 -22.55 -12.53 -4.21
CA ASP A 513 -21.33 -12.17 -3.47
C ASP A 513 -20.74 -13.36 -2.68
N ALA A 514 -21.53 -14.40 -2.44
CA ALA A 514 -21.09 -15.71 -1.98
C ALA A 514 -21.91 -16.83 -2.65
N PRO A 515 -21.36 -18.06 -2.81
CA PRO A 515 -22.14 -19.21 -3.24
C PRO A 515 -23.34 -19.45 -2.31
N GLY A 516 -24.56 -19.34 -2.85
CA GLY A 516 -25.80 -19.45 -2.08
C GLY A 516 -26.28 -18.15 -1.42
N HIS A 517 -25.73 -16.99 -1.79
CA HIS A 517 -26.24 -15.69 -1.36
C HIS A 517 -27.74 -15.58 -1.65
N THR A 518 -28.52 -15.40 -0.58
CA THR A 518 -29.99 -15.44 -0.64
C THR A 518 -30.60 -14.17 -0.06
N LEU A 519 -31.62 -13.67 -0.74
CA LEU A 519 -32.47 -12.59 -0.25
C LEU A 519 -33.74 -13.19 0.35
N VAL A 520 -34.11 -12.75 1.56
CA VAL A 520 -35.36 -13.11 2.24
C VAL A 520 -36.21 -11.86 2.38
N ILE A 521 -37.40 -11.87 1.78
CA ILE A 521 -38.28 -10.70 1.67
C ILE A 521 -39.70 -11.02 2.16
N PRO A 522 -40.44 -10.05 2.72
CA PRO A 522 -41.87 -10.19 2.90
C PRO A 522 -42.54 -10.11 1.52
N LYS A 523 -43.62 -10.87 1.33
CA LYS A 523 -44.45 -10.78 0.13
C LYS A 523 -45.20 -9.45 0.08
N GLU A 524 -45.57 -8.91 1.24
CA GLU A 524 -46.10 -7.56 1.34
C GLU A 524 -44.96 -6.54 1.26
N HIS A 525 -45.16 -5.48 0.47
CA HIS A 525 -44.18 -4.41 0.34
C HIS A 525 -44.04 -3.65 1.65
N GLN A 526 -42.84 -3.65 2.21
CA GLN A 526 -42.44 -2.86 3.37
C GLN A 526 -41.14 -2.17 2.98
N GLY A 527 -41.03 -0.85 3.06
CA GLY A 527 -39.85 -0.15 2.54
C GLY A 527 -38.55 -0.55 3.24
N GLU A 528 -38.59 -0.70 4.56
CA GLU A 528 -37.42 -0.90 5.43
C GLU A 528 -37.80 -1.52 6.78
N LEU A 529 -36.81 -1.92 7.59
CA LEU A 529 -37.05 -2.71 8.80
C LEU A 529 -37.87 -1.95 9.85
N PHE A 530 -37.56 -0.67 10.10
CA PHE A 530 -38.24 0.12 11.13
C PHE A 530 -39.64 0.58 10.73
N ALA A 531 -40.02 0.44 9.46
CA ALA A 531 -41.39 0.63 8.98
C ALA A 531 -42.25 -0.64 9.12
N SER A 532 -41.63 -1.81 9.29
CA SER A 532 -42.34 -3.09 9.34
C SER A 532 -43.07 -3.33 10.67
N GLY A 533 -44.24 -3.95 10.59
CA GLY A 533 -44.98 -4.39 11.77
C GLY A 533 -44.33 -5.60 12.46
N PRO A 534 -44.51 -5.77 13.78
CA PRO A 534 -43.81 -6.79 14.57
C PRO A 534 -44.08 -8.22 14.10
N GLU A 535 -45.27 -8.50 13.57
CA GLU A 535 -45.62 -9.82 13.04
C GLU A 535 -44.82 -10.13 11.76
N THR A 536 -44.77 -9.20 10.81
CA THR A 536 -44.00 -9.34 9.57
C THR A 536 -42.51 -9.51 9.87
N SER A 537 -41.95 -8.69 10.78
CA SER A 537 -40.54 -8.81 11.17
C SER A 537 -40.25 -10.16 11.83
N ALA A 538 -41.14 -10.67 12.69
CA ALA A 538 -40.98 -11.97 13.35
C ALA A 538 -40.98 -13.13 12.34
N ARG A 539 -41.92 -13.14 11.39
CA ARG A 539 -41.99 -14.16 10.34
C ARG A 539 -40.76 -14.13 9.42
N LEU A 540 -40.31 -12.93 9.05
CA LEU A 540 -39.09 -12.74 8.28
C LEU A 540 -37.86 -13.32 8.98
N ILE A 541 -37.63 -12.97 10.24
CA ILE A 541 -36.48 -13.47 11.00
C ILE A 541 -36.58 -14.98 11.21
N GLU A 542 -37.78 -15.53 11.39
CA GLU A 542 -37.98 -16.97 11.47
C GLU A 542 -37.61 -17.69 10.16
N ALA A 543 -38.02 -17.16 9.01
CA ALA A 543 -37.59 -17.67 7.71
C ALA A 543 -36.06 -17.58 7.52
N VAL A 544 -35.46 -16.44 7.90
CA VAL A 544 -34.00 -16.26 7.87
C VAL A 544 -33.30 -17.32 8.71
N ARG A 545 -33.81 -17.60 9.92
CA ARG A 545 -33.29 -18.63 10.83
C ARG A 545 -33.40 -20.03 10.22
N LEU A 546 -34.54 -20.37 9.63
CA LEU A 546 -34.78 -21.68 9.01
C LEU A 546 -33.84 -21.93 7.82
N ILE A 547 -33.72 -20.97 6.91
CA ILE A 547 -32.85 -21.06 5.73
C ILE A 547 -31.37 -21.12 6.15
N SER A 548 -30.98 -20.29 7.12
CA SER A 548 -29.62 -20.29 7.65
C SER A 548 -29.24 -21.63 8.28
N ARG A 549 -30.17 -22.25 9.01
CA ARG A 549 -29.98 -23.59 9.58
C ARG A 549 -29.81 -24.64 8.48
N HIS A 550 -30.67 -24.63 7.46
CA HIS A 550 -30.57 -25.53 6.31
C HIS A 550 -29.21 -25.45 5.61
N TYR A 551 -28.64 -24.24 5.50
CA TYR A 551 -27.30 -24.07 4.92
C TYR A 551 -26.19 -24.74 5.72
N VAL A 552 -26.24 -24.65 7.05
CA VAL A 552 -25.22 -25.25 7.91
C VAL A 552 -25.42 -26.76 8.07
N GLU A 553 -26.65 -27.21 8.28
CA GLU A 553 -26.96 -28.60 8.62
C GLU A 553 -27.01 -29.50 7.37
N ASP A 554 -27.59 -29.03 6.27
CA ASP A 554 -27.91 -29.88 5.11
C ASP A 554 -27.04 -29.57 3.87
N CYS A 555 -26.55 -28.33 3.73
CA CYS A 555 -25.82 -27.89 2.53
C CYS A 555 -24.29 -27.88 2.69
N GLY A 556 -23.77 -28.17 3.89
CA GLY A 556 -22.32 -28.26 4.14
C GLY A 556 -21.57 -26.92 4.11
N TYR A 557 -22.23 -25.83 4.54
CA TYR A 557 -21.58 -24.56 4.88
C TYR A 557 -21.19 -24.55 6.36
N ASP A 558 -20.13 -23.83 6.72
CA ASP A 558 -19.62 -23.79 8.10
C ASP A 558 -20.31 -22.71 8.96
N GLY A 559 -21.07 -21.81 8.32
CA GLY A 559 -21.80 -20.73 8.98
C GLY A 559 -22.51 -19.83 7.97
N VAL A 560 -23.13 -18.76 8.47
CA VAL A 560 -23.76 -17.73 7.63
C VAL A 560 -23.45 -16.33 8.17
N ASN A 561 -23.44 -15.32 7.30
CA ASN A 561 -23.62 -13.93 7.69
C ASN A 561 -25.02 -13.48 7.31
N ILE A 562 -25.66 -12.71 8.20
CA ILE A 562 -26.96 -12.10 7.96
C ILE A 562 -26.76 -10.59 7.92
N LEU A 563 -27.22 -9.95 6.86
CA LEU A 563 -27.12 -8.50 6.68
C LEU A 563 -28.50 -7.92 6.38
N ASN A 564 -28.77 -6.73 6.91
CA ASN A 564 -29.88 -5.89 6.47
C ASN A 564 -29.35 -4.45 6.37
N ALA A 565 -29.72 -3.78 5.29
CA ALA A 565 -29.60 -2.36 5.14
C ALA A 565 -31.02 -1.77 5.15
N SER A 566 -31.26 -0.82 6.05
CA SER A 566 -32.53 -0.08 6.13
C SER A 566 -32.23 1.41 6.02
N GLY A 567 -32.79 2.03 4.98
CA GLY A 567 -32.52 3.41 4.58
C GLY A 567 -31.33 3.56 3.64
N THR A 568 -31.39 4.59 2.79
CA THR A 568 -30.37 4.85 1.75
C THR A 568 -28.98 5.07 2.34
N ALA A 569 -28.86 5.75 3.49
CA ALA A 569 -27.58 5.97 4.16
C ALA A 569 -26.93 4.67 4.65
N ALA A 570 -27.72 3.61 4.84
CA ALA A 570 -27.21 2.27 5.16
C ALA A 570 -26.89 1.44 3.90
N GLN A 571 -26.91 2.06 2.71
CA GLN A 571 -26.71 1.43 1.40
C GLN A 571 -27.79 0.40 1.05
N GLN A 572 -29.04 0.65 1.45
CA GLN A 572 -30.16 -0.20 1.02
C GLN A 572 -30.34 -0.12 -0.50
N SER A 573 -30.18 -1.26 -1.18
CA SER A 573 -30.18 -1.34 -2.64
C SER A 573 -31.58 -1.28 -3.24
N VAL A 574 -32.54 -2.03 -2.68
CA VAL A 574 -33.95 -2.03 -3.10
C VAL A 574 -34.81 -1.55 -1.94
N PRO A 575 -35.70 -0.55 -2.12
CA PRO A 575 -36.59 -0.04 -1.08
C PRO A 575 -37.76 -1.01 -0.79
N HIS A 576 -37.41 -2.26 -0.51
CA HIS A 576 -38.28 -3.33 -0.06
C HIS A 576 -37.47 -4.14 0.96
N LEU A 577 -37.96 -4.26 2.18
CA LEU A 577 -37.31 -4.90 3.31
C LEU A 577 -36.79 -6.27 2.91
N HIS A 578 -35.48 -6.45 3.00
CA HIS A 578 -34.83 -7.71 2.70
C HIS A 578 -33.69 -7.99 3.68
N PHE A 579 -33.47 -9.27 3.93
CA PHE A 579 -32.30 -9.77 4.63
C PHE A 579 -31.45 -10.56 3.64
N HIS A 580 -30.15 -10.29 3.65
CA HIS A 580 -29.17 -11.12 2.96
C HIS A 580 -28.74 -12.26 3.88
N ILE A 581 -28.65 -13.47 3.33
CA ILE A 581 -27.97 -14.60 3.94
C ILE A 581 -26.79 -14.94 3.05
N LEU A 582 -25.57 -14.78 3.57
CA LEU A 582 -24.32 -15.14 2.89
C LEU A 582 -23.74 -16.40 3.54
N PRO A 583 -23.84 -17.58 2.90
CA PRO A 583 -23.26 -18.81 3.41
C PRO A 583 -21.72 -18.75 3.40
N ARG A 584 -21.10 -19.26 4.46
CA ARG A 584 -19.66 -19.15 4.70
C ARG A 584 -18.99 -20.51 4.73
N LYS A 585 -17.75 -20.56 4.24
CA LYS A 585 -16.84 -21.69 4.45
C LYS A 585 -15.53 -21.22 5.05
N LYS A 586 -14.90 -22.07 5.86
CA LYS A 586 -13.61 -21.77 6.46
C LYS A 586 -12.59 -21.49 5.36
N GLY A 587 -11.99 -20.30 5.39
CA GLY A 587 -10.98 -19.88 4.42
C GLY A 587 -11.56 -19.48 3.05
N ASP A 588 -12.84 -19.13 2.97
CA ASP A 588 -13.47 -18.63 1.73
C ASP A 588 -12.97 -17.24 1.27
N GLY A 589 -12.11 -16.59 2.06
CA GLY A 589 -11.51 -15.30 1.71
C GLY A 589 -12.44 -14.10 1.84
N LEU A 590 -13.69 -14.29 2.28
CA LEU A 590 -14.65 -13.20 2.45
C LEU A 590 -14.48 -12.54 3.83
N ASN A 591 -14.41 -11.22 3.87
CA ASN A 591 -14.57 -10.44 5.09
C ASN A 591 -15.77 -9.51 4.94
N THR A 592 -16.90 -9.93 5.52
CA THR A 592 -18.18 -9.20 5.46
C THR A 592 -18.28 -8.10 6.52
N TRP A 593 -17.30 -8.02 7.43
CA TRP A 593 -17.21 -6.94 8.38
C TRP A 593 -16.55 -5.72 7.72
N PRO A 594 -17.17 -4.53 7.79
CA PRO A 594 -16.56 -3.32 7.26
C PRO A 594 -15.25 -3.01 8.01
N SER A 595 -14.28 -2.44 7.31
CA SER A 595 -13.08 -1.88 7.94
C SER A 595 -13.48 -0.62 8.70
N LEU A 596 -13.82 -0.77 9.98
CA LEU A 596 -14.17 0.36 10.84
C LEU A 596 -12.91 0.99 11.42
N GLY A 597 -12.78 2.31 11.30
CA GLY A 597 -11.75 3.07 11.98
C GLY A 597 -11.95 3.08 13.51
N SER A 598 -10.90 3.42 14.26
CA SER A 598 -11.03 3.61 15.71
C SER A 598 -11.65 4.98 16.01
N HIS A 599 -12.91 5.00 16.42
CA HIS A 599 -13.58 6.23 16.88
C HIS A 599 -13.47 6.35 18.41
N LYS A 600 -12.79 7.40 18.90
CA LYS A 600 -12.82 7.74 20.33
C LYS A 600 -14.19 8.33 20.66
N THR A 601 -15.01 7.57 21.39
CA THR A 601 -16.37 7.97 21.78
C THR A 601 -16.52 7.84 23.29
N ASP A 602 -17.16 8.83 23.91
CA ASP A 602 -17.59 8.74 25.32
C ASP A 602 -18.80 7.79 25.41
N LEU A 603 -18.58 6.64 26.06
CA LEU A 603 -19.56 5.57 26.17
C LEU A 603 -20.75 5.96 27.07
N GLU A 604 -20.53 6.77 28.11
CA GLU A 604 -21.61 7.22 29.00
C GLU A 604 -22.52 8.21 28.30
N ALA A 605 -21.92 9.19 27.60
CA ALA A 605 -22.67 10.14 26.79
C ALA A 605 -23.47 9.42 25.69
N MET A 606 -22.88 8.41 25.04
CA MET A 606 -23.55 7.63 24.01
C MET A 606 -24.68 6.76 24.59
N GLN A 607 -24.47 6.09 25.73
CA GLN A 607 -25.53 5.31 26.39
C GLN A 607 -26.71 6.21 26.78
N LYS A 608 -26.45 7.40 27.34
CA LYS A 608 -27.50 8.37 27.69
C LYS A 608 -28.30 8.80 26.46
N LYS A 609 -27.65 8.96 25.31
CA LYS A 609 -28.30 9.30 24.04
C LYS A 609 -29.15 8.14 23.49
N LEU A 610 -28.71 6.89 23.66
CA LEU A 610 -29.29 5.71 23.02
C LEU A 610 -30.26 4.91 23.92
N THR A 611 -30.32 5.16 25.23
CA THR A 611 -31.13 4.34 26.15
C THR A 611 -32.62 4.42 25.83
N MET A 612 -33.24 3.25 25.66
CA MET A 612 -34.70 3.08 25.58
C MET A 612 -35.30 2.55 26.89
N ILE A 613 -34.50 2.40 27.94
CA ILE A 613 -34.95 1.90 29.24
C ILE A 613 -35.81 2.98 29.90
N GLY A 614 -37.07 2.64 30.23
CA GLY A 614 -37.99 3.53 30.95
C GLY A 614 -38.83 4.47 30.09
N GLN A 615 -38.78 4.37 28.75
CA GLN A 615 -39.73 5.07 27.88
C GLN A 615 -41.00 4.23 27.72
N GLU A 616 -42.08 4.60 28.40
CA GLU A 616 -43.40 4.00 28.18
C GLU A 616 -43.90 4.28 26.74
N LYS A 617 -44.38 3.22 26.08
CA LYS A 617 -44.98 3.26 24.74
C LYS A 617 -46.12 4.27 24.65
N GLN A 618 -45.86 5.48 24.17
CA GLN A 618 -46.90 6.32 23.56
C GLN A 618 -46.83 6.22 22.04
N LYS A 619 -47.46 5.17 21.50
CA LYS A 619 -48.13 5.07 20.18
C LYS A 619 -48.24 3.61 19.75
N THR A 620 -49.20 2.90 20.33
CA THR A 620 -49.86 1.80 19.63
C THR A 620 -51.35 2.00 19.84
N THR A 621 -52.00 2.65 18.88
CA THR A 621 -53.45 2.52 18.69
C THR A 621 -53.75 1.05 18.40
N SER A 622 -54.62 0.50 19.24
CA SER A 622 -55.33 -0.78 19.18
C SER A 622 -55.08 -1.70 17.98
N ASN A 623 -54.61 -2.91 18.26
CA ASN A 623 -55.45 -4.10 18.06
C ASN A 623 -54.94 -5.24 18.94
N HIS A 624 -55.88 -5.88 19.63
CA HIS A 624 -55.70 -7.03 20.50
C HIS A 624 -54.93 -8.16 19.79
N LEU A 625 -53.83 -8.61 20.39
CA LEU A 625 -53.24 -9.91 20.09
C LEU A 625 -53.71 -10.90 21.17
N ASP A 626 -54.74 -11.68 20.82
CA ASP A 626 -54.96 -12.98 21.43
C ASP A 626 -53.80 -13.90 21.04
N THR A 627 -53.15 -14.48 22.04
CA THR A 627 -52.09 -15.48 21.89
C THR A 627 -52.59 -16.73 21.16
N PRO A 628 -51.95 -17.19 20.07
CA PRO A 628 -52.23 -18.52 19.54
C PRO A 628 -51.47 -19.58 20.36
N LYS A 629 -52.23 -20.45 21.03
CA LYS A 629 -51.75 -21.73 21.56
C LYS A 629 -51.31 -22.62 20.39
N PHE A 630 -50.01 -22.79 20.18
CA PHE A 630 -49.50 -23.89 19.36
C PHE A 630 -49.13 -25.09 20.25
N MET A 631 -50.10 -26.01 20.32
CA MET A 631 -49.99 -27.47 20.40
C MET A 631 -48.73 -28.08 21.03
N GLU A 632 -48.87 -28.48 22.30
CA GLU A 632 -48.45 -29.81 22.73
C GLU A 632 -49.40 -30.87 22.14
N GLU A 633 -48.86 -32.09 21.99
CA GLU A 633 -49.50 -33.34 21.55
C GLU A 633 -49.60 -33.59 20.03
N ARG A 634 -48.73 -34.50 19.54
CA ARG A 634 -49.11 -35.89 19.19
C ARG A 634 -47.90 -36.69 18.67
N GLY A 635 -47.70 -37.88 19.22
CA GLY A 635 -47.00 -39.00 18.58
C GLY A 635 -45.73 -39.45 19.27
#